data_AF-A0A8H5RMY3-F1
#
_entry.id   AF-A0A8H5RMY3-F1
#
_cell.length_a   1.000
_cell.length_b   1.000
_cell.length_c   1.000
_cell.angle_alpha   90.00
_cell.angle_beta   90.00
_cell.angle_gamma   90.00
#
_symmetry.space_group_name_H-M   'P 1'
#
loop_
_entity.id
_entity.type
_entity.pdbx_description
1 polymer ?
#
loop_
_entity_poly.entity_id
_entity_poly.type
_entity_poly.pdbx_seq_one_letter_code
_entity_poly.pdbx_strand_id
1 'polypeptide(L)'
;MSYESNMEPCALLFGDAGTVIAGTHSLGLPTKIEARVGTANPPCANPYFGFTLTFPRDSGQVTSEKDGKGVCYSYDPDSDKPVPSDLTITVKFPRGNISCSHLPVPFAIQAKFPKVEDWQGFTYLVVRLNDSSHPTIEGYRKEYFNSPDPKLQAWVNYHGRVDGVSFLEVLHQRAFSFVLELPIDSCKESMGDQNLPGPFKYGYEYQPVNVQQMTTLVDENKGGAFPACYAFDSDDAHITAINQSVIQDTLWVHREAEKISEVRLPGYFVTPNYEAVVGTAVTLVIIVTKERRDRHRLAWPRLVSANPFVQIKIYNVTTPGHTAPALWTGRILENDTLTPELKAHVAGDQELTIVNVVSLVFDAGMAEVERKVKNMRIHAPITLPTNRQAWGMALDGAGNCFNLHKLTRDQVKTYTKVLAQMMTHKAVFRGTGFYDVLSQKWNNLTIGALPSMCYRLYDDRYLMQCIIEEAGCDNLKRFREYLLGRELNIGIIIGAQGSGTTNLGAAAALAMQVQVGQILCSGPSHKAIDILADCLDKRAQAIARRYNTVMDLGDDNRCYYRMVVRMYSAHDEVRAVAHLVKNSEDLEWNTHRGEFVKESHWKMHLSLAYWFLAVMRSNTVPPLHADSKPGLLKLQADIDKRPDLLPLRQADFLCVHPSDVENPYITEWKNTLARGLAVNEAGSMGRADFYGLWGNTLLPCFLFGDPEKTTVVLTTNETNADGNLYNRFAADGAVLPLKYLMATGIPVYRL
;
A
#
# COMPACT_ATOMS: atom_id res chain seq x y z
N MET A 1 -5.04 -30.89 -5.85
CA MET A 1 -6.44 -31.23 -5.58
C MET A 1 -7.25 -30.72 -6.76
N SER A 2 -7.85 -31.61 -7.55
CA SER A 2 -8.72 -31.27 -8.68
C SER A 2 -10.09 -30.81 -8.17
N TYR A 3 -10.73 -29.87 -8.87
CA TYR A 3 -12.13 -29.53 -8.64
C TYR A 3 -13.00 -30.71 -9.09
N GLU A 4 -13.57 -31.44 -8.13
CA GLU A 4 -14.51 -32.54 -8.42
C GLU A 4 -15.94 -32.02 -8.24
N SER A 5 -16.74 -32.12 -9.29
CA SER A 5 -18.10 -31.60 -9.31
C SER A 5 -19.01 -32.55 -10.08
N ASN A 6 -20.03 -33.05 -9.39
CA ASN A 6 -21.10 -33.90 -9.95
C ASN A 6 -22.36 -33.05 -10.20
N MET A 7 -22.17 -31.84 -10.73
CA MET A 7 -23.27 -30.91 -11.01
C MET A 7 -23.97 -31.32 -12.31
N GLU A 8 -25.21 -31.78 -12.20
CA GLU A 8 -25.99 -32.26 -13.34
C GLU A 8 -26.91 -31.17 -13.89
N PRO A 9 -27.10 -31.09 -15.22
CA PRO A 9 -28.14 -30.28 -15.85
C PRO A 9 -29.52 -30.55 -15.23
N CYS A 10 -30.26 -29.50 -14.88
CA CYS A 10 -31.58 -29.67 -14.29
C CYS A 10 -32.55 -28.57 -14.72
N ALA A 11 -33.83 -28.79 -14.42
CA ALA A 11 -34.87 -27.77 -14.45
C ALA A 11 -35.33 -27.46 -13.03
N LEU A 12 -35.27 -26.19 -12.64
CA LEU A 12 -35.71 -25.70 -11.33
C LEU A 12 -37.15 -25.21 -11.41
N LEU A 13 -38.00 -25.73 -10.52
CA LEU A 13 -39.40 -25.32 -10.39
C LEU A 13 -39.60 -24.45 -9.14
N PHE A 14 -40.57 -23.54 -9.22
CA PHE A 14 -41.06 -22.81 -8.06
C PHE A 14 -42.27 -23.53 -7.45
N GLY A 15 -42.18 -23.96 -6.19
CA GLY A 15 -43.20 -24.75 -5.50
C GLY A 15 -43.34 -26.19 -6.01
N ASP A 16 -44.28 -26.93 -5.42
CA ASP A 16 -44.58 -28.31 -5.82
C ASP A 16 -45.38 -28.32 -7.12
N ALA A 17 -44.72 -28.64 -8.24
CA ALA A 17 -45.27 -28.61 -9.61
C ALA A 17 -45.64 -27.23 -10.18
N GLY A 18 -45.09 -26.14 -9.64
CA GLY A 18 -45.29 -24.79 -10.18
C GLY A 18 -44.41 -24.46 -11.40
N THR A 19 -44.21 -23.19 -11.70
CA THR A 19 -43.58 -22.75 -12.96
C THR A 19 -42.11 -23.13 -13.04
N VAL A 20 -41.62 -23.44 -14.25
CA VAL A 20 -40.20 -23.67 -14.52
C VAL A 20 -39.48 -22.32 -14.56
N ILE A 21 -38.58 -22.08 -13.61
CA ILE A 21 -37.86 -20.81 -13.45
C ILE A 21 -36.58 -20.81 -14.30
N ALA A 22 -35.86 -21.92 -14.31
CA ALA A 22 -34.59 -22.09 -14.98
C ALA A 22 -34.44 -23.53 -15.46
N GLY A 23 -33.64 -23.75 -16.50
CA GLY A 23 -33.46 -25.07 -17.09
C GLY A 23 -32.32 -25.09 -18.11
N THR A 24 -31.59 -26.20 -18.18
CA THR A 24 -30.58 -26.40 -19.22
C THR A 24 -31.23 -26.76 -20.54
N HIS A 25 -30.71 -26.22 -21.66
CA HIS A 25 -31.25 -26.47 -23.00
C HIS A 25 -31.26 -27.95 -23.40
N SER A 26 -30.38 -28.79 -22.82
CA SER A 26 -30.38 -30.24 -23.02
C SER A 26 -31.71 -30.89 -22.66
N LEU A 27 -32.46 -30.32 -21.70
CA LEU A 27 -33.79 -30.78 -21.29
C LEU A 27 -34.92 -30.31 -22.22
N GLY A 28 -34.57 -29.71 -23.36
CA GLY A 28 -35.52 -29.26 -24.37
C GLY A 28 -36.32 -27.99 -24.03
N LEU A 29 -36.00 -27.35 -22.90
CA LEU A 29 -36.71 -26.17 -22.38
C LEU A 29 -36.26 -24.85 -23.06
N PRO A 30 -37.18 -23.91 -23.32
CA PRO A 30 -36.88 -22.58 -23.85
C PRO A 30 -36.56 -21.56 -22.73
N THR A 31 -35.80 -21.96 -21.72
CA THR A 31 -35.40 -21.11 -20.59
C THR A 31 -34.19 -20.24 -20.94
N LYS A 32 -34.14 -19.02 -20.40
CA LYS A 32 -32.98 -18.11 -20.57
C LYS A 32 -31.90 -18.28 -19.50
N ILE A 33 -32.22 -18.98 -18.42
CA ILE A 33 -31.34 -19.22 -17.27
C ILE A 33 -31.04 -20.71 -17.26
N GLU A 34 -29.76 -21.05 -17.27
CA GLU A 34 -29.31 -22.43 -17.10
C GLU A 34 -29.32 -22.79 -15.61
N ALA A 35 -29.71 -24.02 -15.28
CA ALA A 35 -29.69 -24.53 -13.92
C ALA A 35 -28.97 -25.87 -13.83
N ARG A 36 -28.13 -26.03 -12.81
CA ARG A 36 -27.48 -27.31 -12.50
C ARG A 36 -27.63 -27.60 -11.01
N VAL A 37 -27.76 -28.86 -10.62
CA VAL A 37 -27.87 -29.30 -9.22
C VAL A 37 -26.92 -30.44 -8.95
N GLY A 38 -26.30 -30.46 -7.77
CA GLY A 38 -25.40 -31.54 -7.40
C GLY A 38 -24.45 -31.20 -6.27
N THR A 39 -23.45 -32.06 -6.12
CA THR A 39 -22.39 -31.90 -5.13
C THR A 39 -21.13 -31.36 -5.78
N ALA A 40 -20.45 -30.45 -5.10
CA ALA A 40 -19.14 -29.95 -5.52
C ALA A 40 -18.15 -30.00 -4.36
N ASN A 41 -16.91 -30.38 -4.67
CA ASN A 41 -15.76 -30.39 -3.78
C ASN A 41 -14.73 -29.36 -4.27
N PRO A 42 -14.98 -28.06 -4.03
CA PRO A 42 -14.06 -27.02 -4.45
C PRO A 42 -12.73 -27.11 -3.70
N PRO A 43 -11.60 -26.83 -4.37
CA PRO A 43 -10.33 -26.79 -3.68
C PRO A 43 -10.32 -25.67 -2.64
N CYS A 44 -9.80 -25.97 -1.44
CA CYS A 44 -9.66 -25.01 -0.34
C CYS A 44 -10.96 -24.33 0.14
N ALA A 45 -12.12 -24.94 -0.11
CA ALA A 45 -13.41 -24.47 0.37
C ALA A 45 -14.26 -25.65 0.81
N ASN A 46 -15.33 -25.38 1.54
CA ASN A 46 -16.21 -26.43 2.04
C ASN A 46 -16.90 -27.17 0.88
N PRO A 47 -16.86 -28.51 0.86
CA PRO A 47 -17.72 -29.31 -0.01
C PRO A 47 -19.19 -28.99 0.26
N TYR A 48 -19.99 -28.90 -0.79
CA TYR A 48 -21.41 -28.55 -0.66
C TYR A 48 -22.29 -29.38 -1.60
N PHE A 49 -23.54 -29.53 -1.19
CA PHE A 49 -24.65 -29.95 -2.05
C PHE A 49 -25.52 -28.72 -2.31
N GLY A 50 -25.91 -28.49 -3.55
CA GLY A 50 -26.54 -27.23 -3.93
C GLY A 50 -26.94 -27.17 -5.39
N PHE A 51 -27.26 -25.97 -5.85
CA PHE A 51 -27.55 -25.70 -7.25
C PHE A 51 -26.90 -24.39 -7.72
N THR A 52 -26.67 -24.29 -9.02
CA THR A 52 -26.18 -23.08 -9.68
C THR A 52 -27.17 -22.60 -10.72
N LEU A 53 -27.25 -21.28 -10.87
CA LEU A 53 -28.02 -20.60 -11.89
C LEU A 53 -27.06 -19.74 -12.71
N THR A 54 -27.03 -19.94 -14.03
CA THR A 54 -26.17 -19.17 -14.94
C THR A 54 -27.01 -18.26 -15.82
N PHE A 55 -26.67 -16.98 -15.80
CA PHE A 55 -27.33 -15.90 -16.53
C PHE A 55 -26.42 -15.43 -17.66
N PRO A 56 -26.75 -15.74 -18.92
CA PRO A 56 -25.91 -15.41 -20.05
C PRO A 56 -25.74 -13.90 -20.20
N ARG A 57 -24.55 -13.46 -20.57
CA ARG A 57 -24.29 -12.09 -21.04
C ARG A 57 -24.26 -12.04 -22.56
N ASP A 58 -24.13 -10.84 -23.11
CA ASP A 58 -23.88 -10.70 -24.54
C ASP A 58 -22.53 -11.35 -24.93
N SER A 59 -22.46 -11.92 -26.13
CA SER A 59 -21.29 -12.70 -26.58
C SER A 59 -20.01 -11.88 -26.49
N GLY A 60 -19.05 -12.37 -25.71
CA GLY A 60 -17.79 -11.68 -25.41
C GLY A 60 -17.94 -10.34 -24.67
N GLN A 61 -19.15 -10.00 -24.20
CA GLN A 61 -19.53 -8.74 -23.55
C GLN A 61 -19.23 -7.49 -24.39
N VAL A 62 -19.12 -7.63 -25.71
CA VAL A 62 -18.68 -6.57 -26.63
C VAL A 62 -19.63 -5.38 -26.66
N THR A 63 -20.95 -5.62 -26.59
CA THR A 63 -21.95 -4.55 -26.61
C THR A 63 -21.97 -3.84 -25.26
N SER A 64 -22.00 -4.60 -24.17
CA SER A 64 -21.96 -4.05 -22.81
C SER A 64 -20.69 -3.23 -22.57
N GLU A 65 -19.55 -3.68 -23.11
CA GLU A 65 -18.28 -2.96 -23.06
C GLU A 65 -18.33 -1.64 -23.84
N LYS A 66 -18.86 -1.65 -25.07
CA LYS A 66 -19.04 -0.44 -25.91
C LYS A 66 -19.96 0.59 -25.25
N ASP A 67 -20.96 0.13 -24.50
CA ASP A 67 -21.88 0.98 -23.72
C ASP A 67 -21.27 1.53 -22.43
N GLY A 68 -20.00 1.21 -22.13
CA GLY A 68 -19.30 1.68 -20.94
C GLY A 68 -19.66 0.94 -19.67
N LYS A 69 -20.28 -0.25 -19.75
CA LYS A 69 -20.61 -1.07 -18.58
C LYS A 69 -19.44 -1.90 -18.07
N GLY A 70 -18.41 -2.07 -18.90
CA GLY A 70 -17.21 -2.85 -18.58
C GLY A 70 -17.38 -4.33 -18.95
N VAL A 71 -16.39 -5.15 -18.59
CA VAL A 71 -16.39 -6.60 -18.81
C VAL A 71 -16.27 -7.29 -17.45
N CYS A 72 -17.13 -8.26 -17.19
CA CYS A 72 -17.11 -9.10 -15.99
C CYS A 72 -16.32 -10.38 -16.28
N TYR A 73 -15.45 -10.75 -15.34
CA TYR A 73 -14.59 -11.92 -15.45
C TYR A 73 -14.88 -12.92 -14.33
N SER A 74 -14.65 -14.19 -14.60
CA SER A 74 -14.46 -15.23 -13.58
C SER A 74 -13.12 -15.92 -13.82
N TYR A 75 -12.53 -16.44 -12.77
CA TYR A 75 -11.35 -17.28 -12.90
C TYR A 75 -11.74 -18.61 -13.56
N ASP A 76 -10.99 -18.98 -14.59
CA ASP A 76 -11.08 -20.28 -15.25
C ASP A 76 -9.89 -21.16 -14.80
N PRO A 77 -10.14 -22.27 -14.09
CA PRO A 77 -9.09 -23.18 -13.64
C PRO A 77 -8.30 -23.83 -14.77
N ASP A 78 -8.91 -24.03 -15.95
CA ASP A 78 -8.27 -24.74 -17.05
C ASP A 78 -7.22 -23.86 -17.75
N SER A 79 -7.50 -22.56 -17.88
CA SER A 79 -6.57 -21.58 -18.45
C SER A 79 -5.71 -20.83 -17.43
N ASP A 80 -5.94 -21.04 -16.13
CA ASP A 80 -5.29 -20.36 -14.99
C ASP A 80 -5.38 -18.81 -15.11
N LYS A 81 -6.50 -18.31 -15.64
CA LYS A 81 -6.68 -16.89 -15.97
C LYS A 81 -8.12 -16.42 -15.75
N PRO A 82 -8.33 -15.13 -15.45
CA PRO A 82 -9.63 -14.52 -15.55
C PRO A 82 -10.10 -14.48 -17.02
N VAL A 83 -11.27 -15.04 -17.29
CA VAL A 83 -11.92 -15.01 -18.62
C VAL A 83 -13.28 -14.30 -18.53
N PRO A 84 -13.72 -13.60 -19.59
CA PRO A 84 -15.06 -13.04 -19.63
C PRO A 84 -16.09 -14.12 -19.37
N SER A 85 -17.03 -13.86 -18.47
CA SER A 85 -17.97 -14.89 -18.05
C SER A 85 -19.36 -14.38 -17.73
N ASP A 86 -20.28 -15.33 -17.78
CA ASP A 86 -21.67 -15.16 -17.39
C ASP A 86 -21.81 -14.98 -15.88
N LEU A 87 -22.94 -14.42 -15.46
CA LEU A 87 -23.23 -14.33 -14.04
C LEU A 87 -23.67 -15.70 -13.53
N THR A 88 -22.98 -16.23 -12.53
CA THR A 88 -23.39 -17.44 -11.82
C THR A 88 -23.81 -17.11 -10.39
N ILE A 89 -25.00 -17.59 -10.00
CA ILE A 89 -25.48 -17.61 -8.62
C ILE A 89 -25.40 -19.05 -8.12
N THR A 90 -24.71 -19.26 -7.00
CA THR A 90 -24.57 -20.58 -6.37
C THR A 90 -25.34 -20.60 -5.07
N VAL A 91 -26.20 -21.60 -4.89
CA VAL A 91 -26.98 -21.82 -3.67
C VAL A 91 -26.52 -23.11 -3.04
N LYS A 92 -25.88 -23.00 -1.88
CA LYS A 92 -25.34 -24.14 -1.11
C LYS A 92 -26.34 -24.49 0.00
N PHE A 93 -26.82 -25.72 0.03
CA PHE A 93 -27.74 -26.17 1.06
C PHE A 93 -27.02 -26.38 2.40
N PRO A 94 -27.68 -26.13 3.54
CA PRO A 94 -27.08 -26.24 4.86
C PRO A 94 -26.86 -27.70 5.23
N ARG A 95 -25.58 -28.11 5.32
CA ARG A 95 -25.18 -29.47 5.67
C ARG A 95 -25.80 -29.92 7.00
N GLY A 96 -26.29 -31.17 7.03
CA GLY A 96 -26.97 -31.80 8.16
C GLY A 96 -28.38 -31.27 8.42
N ASN A 97 -28.86 -30.30 7.62
CA ASN A 97 -30.12 -29.59 7.87
C ASN A 97 -31.06 -29.61 6.67
N ILE A 98 -30.99 -30.68 5.89
CA ILE A 98 -31.84 -30.93 4.73
C ILE A 98 -32.44 -32.34 4.75
N SER A 99 -33.51 -32.52 3.99
CA SER A 99 -34.04 -33.82 3.59
C SER A 99 -34.26 -33.84 2.07
N CYS A 100 -33.84 -34.94 1.43
CA CYS A 100 -33.99 -35.12 -0.01
C CYS A 100 -35.04 -36.20 -0.30
N SER A 101 -35.97 -35.91 -1.22
CA SER A 101 -36.92 -36.88 -1.76
C SER A 101 -36.62 -37.12 -3.23
N HIS A 102 -36.51 -38.39 -3.62
CA HIS A 102 -36.12 -38.81 -4.97
C HIS A 102 -37.28 -39.60 -5.55
N LEU A 103 -38.05 -38.98 -6.46
CA LEU A 103 -39.34 -39.47 -6.90
C LEU A 103 -39.39 -39.60 -8.43
N PRO A 104 -40.26 -40.45 -8.99
CA PRO A 104 -40.62 -40.38 -10.40
C PRO A 104 -41.22 -39.02 -10.76
N VAL A 105 -40.97 -38.52 -11.97
CA VAL A 105 -41.50 -37.23 -12.40
C VAL A 105 -43.04 -37.26 -12.49
N PRO A 106 -43.77 -36.43 -11.73
CA PRO A 106 -45.24 -36.39 -11.79
C PRO A 106 -45.77 -35.97 -13.16
N PHE A 107 -46.89 -36.56 -13.61
CA PHE A 107 -47.49 -36.27 -14.92
C PHE A 107 -47.76 -34.78 -15.17
N ALA A 108 -48.20 -34.04 -14.14
CA ALA A 108 -48.43 -32.59 -14.21
C ALA A 108 -47.15 -31.79 -14.52
N ILE A 109 -45.98 -32.33 -14.15
CA ILE A 109 -44.67 -31.75 -14.47
C ILE A 109 -44.21 -32.24 -15.85
N GLN A 110 -44.42 -33.51 -16.20
CA GLN A 110 -44.08 -34.06 -17.52
C GLN A 110 -44.68 -33.25 -18.67
N ALA A 111 -45.94 -32.81 -18.51
CA ALA A 111 -46.63 -31.97 -19.50
C ALA A 111 -45.91 -30.64 -19.83
N LYS A 112 -44.97 -30.19 -18.99
CA LYS A 112 -44.19 -28.97 -19.19
C LYS A 112 -42.94 -29.18 -20.04
N PHE A 113 -42.59 -30.44 -20.35
CA PHE A 113 -41.42 -30.82 -21.13
C PHE A 113 -41.86 -31.56 -22.40
N PRO A 114 -42.43 -30.86 -23.39
CA PRO A 114 -43.07 -31.48 -24.55
C PRO A 114 -42.11 -32.23 -25.49
N LYS A 115 -40.79 -32.09 -25.29
CA LYS A 115 -39.75 -32.76 -26.09
C LYS A 115 -39.24 -34.07 -25.48
N VAL A 116 -39.67 -34.41 -24.26
CA VAL A 116 -39.24 -35.62 -23.56
C VAL A 116 -40.28 -36.71 -23.77
N GLU A 117 -39.91 -37.75 -24.49
CA GLU A 117 -40.80 -38.88 -24.81
C GLU A 117 -40.65 -40.05 -23.81
N ASP A 118 -39.45 -40.25 -23.26
CA ASP A 118 -39.15 -41.28 -22.26
C ASP A 118 -38.73 -40.66 -20.92
N TRP A 119 -39.42 -41.06 -19.85
CA TRP A 119 -39.24 -40.57 -18.49
C TRP A 119 -38.52 -41.55 -17.56
N GLN A 120 -38.17 -42.77 -18.01
CA GLN A 120 -37.48 -43.75 -17.17
C GLN A 120 -36.09 -43.28 -16.70
N GLY A 121 -35.44 -42.41 -17.46
CA GLY A 121 -34.15 -41.80 -17.14
C GLY A 121 -34.23 -40.54 -16.27
N PHE A 122 -35.42 -40.12 -15.81
CA PHE A 122 -35.59 -38.84 -15.13
C PHE A 122 -35.98 -38.98 -13.65
N THR A 123 -35.46 -38.07 -12.82
CA THR A 123 -35.79 -37.97 -11.40
C THR A 123 -36.39 -36.60 -11.07
N TYR A 124 -37.43 -36.62 -10.23
CA TYR A 124 -37.94 -35.45 -9.53
C TYR A 124 -37.33 -35.41 -8.13
N LEU A 125 -36.39 -34.49 -7.94
CA LEU A 125 -35.66 -34.28 -6.70
C LEU A 125 -36.27 -33.12 -5.93
N VAL A 126 -36.69 -33.36 -4.68
CA VAL A 126 -37.17 -32.31 -3.78
C VAL A 126 -36.24 -32.21 -2.58
N VAL A 127 -35.62 -31.06 -2.40
CA VAL A 127 -34.76 -30.75 -1.25
C VAL A 127 -35.51 -29.83 -0.29
N ARG A 128 -35.79 -30.31 0.92
CA ARG A 128 -36.45 -29.52 1.97
C ARG A 128 -35.45 -29.13 3.04
N LEU A 129 -35.48 -27.86 3.43
CA LEU A 129 -34.67 -27.30 4.51
C LEU A 129 -35.38 -27.49 5.86
N ASN A 130 -34.64 -27.90 6.89
CA ASN A 130 -35.17 -27.98 8.25
C ASN A 130 -35.61 -26.60 8.77
N ASP A 131 -36.55 -26.59 9.72
CA ASP A 131 -37.01 -25.36 10.37
C ASP A 131 -35.81 -24.62 10.97
N SER A 132 -35.70 -23.31 10.70
CA SER A 132 -34.60 -22.39 11.06
C SER A 132 -33.31 -22.41 10.21
N SER A 133 -33.09 -23.39 9.31
CA SER A 133 -31.88 -23.38 8.46
C SER A 133 -32.07 -22.52 7.19
N HIS A 134 -30.99 -21.97 6.63
CA HIS A 134 -31.03 -21.20 5.40
C HIS A 134 -29.87 -21.60 4.49
N PRO A 135 -30.04 -21.55 3.15
CA PRO A 135 -28.94 -21.83 2.24
C PRO A 135 -27.95 -20.67 2.21
N THR A 136 -26.68 -20.97 1.95
CA THR A 136 -25.68 -19.96 1.64
C THR A 136 -25.82 -19.57 0.17
N ILE A 137 -25.92 -18.28 -0.12
CA ILE A 137 -26.13 -17.77 -1.48
C ILE A 137 -24.93 -16.93 -1.90
N GLU A 138 -24.27 -17.36 -2.96
CA GLU A 138 -23.09 -16.74 -3.57
C GLU A 138 -23.41 -16.21 -4.96
N GLY A 139 -22.70 -15.17 -5.40
CA GLY A 139 -22.90 -14.57 -6.73
C GLY A 139 -24.11 -13.64 -6.85
N TYR A 140 -25.06 -13.70 -5.91
CA TYR A 140 -26.19 -12.77 -5.86
C TYR A 140 -25.72 -11.31 -5.68
N ARG A 141 -26.33 -10.39 -6.43
CA ARG A 141 -26.02 -8.94 -6.46
C ARG A 141 -24.62 -8.58 -6.97
N LYS A 142 -23.97 -9.47 -7.72
CA LYS A 142 -22.89 -9.04 -8.62
C LYS A 142 -23.49 -8.21 -9.76
N GLU A 143 -22.78 -7.17 -10.20
CA GLU A 143 -23.22 -6.31 -11.30
C GLU A 143 -23.58 -7.15 -12.53
N TYR A 144 -24.79 -6.98 -13.06
CA TYR A 144 -25.24 -7.66 -14.27
C TYR A 144 -25.71 -6.66 -15.32
N PHE A 145 -25.15 -6.76 -16.51
CA PHE A 145 -25.52 -5.93 -17.66
C PHE A 145 -25.60 -6.83 -18.88
N ASN A 146 -26.69 -6.70 -19.61
CA ASN A 146 -26.92 -7.39 -20.87
C ASN A 146 -27.83 -6.49 -21.73
N SER A 147 -27.24 -5.48 -22.36
CA SER A 147 -27.99 -4.52 -23.20
C SER A 147 -28.86 -5.21 -24.27
N PRO A 148 -28.40 -6.30 -24.93
CA PRO A 148 -29.23 -7.05 -25.86
C PRO A 148 -30.47 -7.76 -25.26
N ASP A 149 -30.48 -8.05 -23.96
CA ASP A 149 -31.59 -8.74 -23.28
C ASP A 149 -32.09 -7.98 -22.03
N PRO A 150 -32.87 -6.89 -22.23
CA PRO A 150 -33.36 -6.08 -21.12
C PRO A 150 -34.32 -6.83 -20.20
N LYS A 151 -34.97 -7.92 -20.66
CA LYS A 151 -35.85 -8.75 -19.83
C LYS A 151 -35.03 -9.53 -18.80
N LEU A 152 -33.97 -10.21 -19.26
CA LEU A 152 -33.07 -10.96 -18.37
C LEU A 152 -32.38 -10.01 -17.38
N GLN A 153 -31.95 -8.84 -17.84
CA GLN A 153 -31.41 -7.80 -16.96
C GLN A 153 -32.42 -7.32 -15.90
N ALA A 154 -33.69 -7.16 -16.26
CA ALA A 154 -34.72 -6.79 -15.30
C ALA A 154 -34.96 -7.85 -14.23
N TRP A 155 -34.91 -9.14 -14.60
CA TRP A 155 -35.03 -10.25 -13.66
C TRP A 155 -33.91 -10.27 -12.60
N VAL A 156 -32.66 -9.99 -13.02
CA VAL A 156 -31.51 -9.99 -12.12
C VAL A 156 -31.44 -8.72 -11.25
N ASN A 157 -31.63 -7.53 -11.84
CA ASN A 157 -31.33 -6.26 -11.16
C ASN A 157 -32.54 -5.55 -10.54
N TYR A 158 -33.74 -5.71 -11.11
CA TYR A 158 -34.89 -4.83 -10.85
C TYR A 158 -36.12 -5.58 -10.30
N HIS A 159 -35.91 -6.70 -9.61
CA HIS A 159 -36.99 -7.56 -9.11
C HIS A 159 -37.97 -8.01 -10.20
N GLY A 160 -37.50 -8.08 -11.45
CA GLY A 160 -38.29 -8.62 -12.54
C GLY A 160 -38.73 -10.06 -12.23
N ARG A 161 -39.86 -10.46 -12.81
CA ARG A 161 -40.50 -11.74 -12.54
C ARG A 161 -40.42 -12.66 -13.76
N VAL A 162 -40.05 -13.91 -13.52
CA VAL A 162 -40.20 -15.02 -14.47
C VAL A 162 -41.56 -15.63 -14.19
N ASP A 163 -42.50 -15.46 -15.13
CA ASP A 163 -43.88 -15.96 -15.01
C ASP A 163 -44.56 -15.64 -13.66
N GLY A 164 -44.40 -14.40 -13.21
CA GLY A 164 -45.00 -13.90 -11.98
C GLY A 164 -44.19 -14.16 -10.70
N VAL A 165 -43.08 -14.91 -10.78
CA VAL A 165 -42.20 -15.22 -9.64
C VAL A 165 -40.87 -14.46 -9.75
N SER A 166 -40.47 -13.79 -8.67
CA SER A 166 -39.17 -13.11 -8.57
C SER A 166 -38.07 -14.08 -8.14
N PHE A 167 -36.83 -13.82 -8.55
CA PHE A 167 -35.68 -14.61 -8.09
C PHE A 167 -35.53 -14.63 -6.57
N LEU A 168 -35.90 -13.54 -5.90
CA LEU A 168 -35.84 -13.48 -4.45
C LEU A 168 -36.83 -14.44 -3.78
N GLU A 169 -38.04 -14.56 -4.33
CA GLU A 169 -39.01 -15.57 -3.88
C GLU A 169 -38.47 -16.98 -4.09
N VAL A 170 -37.80 -17.25 -5.21
CA VAL A 170 -37.17 -18.55 -5.50
C VAL A 170 -36.08 -18.88 -4.47
N LEU A 171 -35.23 -17.92 -4.13
CA LEU A 171 -34.12 -18.09 -3.18
C LEU A 171 -34.60 -18.22 -1.72
N HIS A 172 -35.77 -17.67 -1.38
CA HIS A 172 -36.37 -17.79 -0.05
C HIS A 172 -37.19 -19.08 0.16
N GLN A 173 -37.31 -19.94 -0.86
CA GLN A 173 -38.04 -21.19 -0.71
C GLN A 173 -37.42 -22.08 0.39
N ARG A 174 -38.28 -22.82 1.06
CA ARG A 174 -37.90 -23.87 2.03
C ARG A 174 -37.85 -25.25 1.40
N ALA A 175 -38.46 -25.42 0.23
CA ALA A 175 -38.46 -26.62 -0.57
C ALA A 175 -38.05 -26.26 -2.00
N PHE A 176 -37.04 -26.93 -2.52
CA PHE A 176 -36.53 -26.74 -3.88
C PHE A 176 -36.80 -27.99 -4.69
N SER A 177 -37.45 -27.82 -5.84
CA SER A 177 -37.91 -28.92 -6.69
C SER A 177 -37.18 -28.90 -8.02
N PHE A 178 -36.57 -30.02 -8.40
CA PHE A 178 -35.76 -30.17 -9.59
C PHE A 178 -36.22 -31.35 -10.44
N VAL A 179 -36.12 -31.20 -11.76
CA VAL A 179 -36.20 -32.32 -12.71
C VAL A 179 -34.83 -32.48 -13.37
N LEU A 180 -34.30 -33.70 -13.35
CA LEU A 180 -32.97 -34.01 -13.86
C LEU A 180 -33.02 -35.32 -14.66
N GLU A 181 -32.24 -35.37 -15.74
CA GLU A 181 -32.05 -36.56 -16.58
C GLU A 181 -31.03 -37.50 -15.92
N LEU A 182 -31.41 -38.04 -14.77
CA LEU A 182 -30.63 -39.02 -14.03
C LEU A 182 -31.59 -40.05 -13.42
N PRO A 183 -31.33 -41.36 -13.55
CA PRO A 183 -32.15 -42.40 -12.91
C PRO A 183 -32.20 -42.25 -11.38
N ILE A 184 -33.31 -42.65 -10.78
CA ILE A 184 -33.59 -42.45 -9.34
C ILE A 184 -32.48 -43.02 -8.45
N ASP A 185 -31.99 -44.23 -8.74
CA ASP A 185 -30.99 -44.88 -7.90
C ASP A 185 -29.63 -44.18 -8.00
N SER A 186 -29.19 -43.82 -9.22
CA SER A 186 -27.99 -43.00 -9.42
C SER A 186 -28.12 -41.62 -8.75
N CYS A 187 -29.31 -41.01 -8.81
CA CYS A 187 -29.60 -39.75 -8.13
C CYS A 187 -29.51 -39.87 -6.60
N LYS A 188 -29.95 -40.97 -6.00
CA LYS A 188 -29.81 -41.20 -4.55
C LYS A 188 -28.36 -41.32 -4.11
N GLU A 189 -27.50 -41.90 -4.95
CA GLU A 189 -26.08 -42.06 -4.65
C GLU A 189 -25.30 -40.73 -4.77
N SER A 190 -25.64 -39.91 -5.77
CA SER A 190 -24.88 -38.69 -6.10
C SER A 190 -25.45 -37.39 -5.52
N MET A 191 -26.75 -37.33 -5.19
CA MET A 191 -27.42 -36.09 -4.77
C MET A 191 -27.79 -36.13 -3.28
N GLY A 192 -27.14 -35.26 -2.50
CA GLY A 192 -27.38 -35.12 -1.06
C GLY A 192 -26.13 -34.67 -0.32
N ASP A 193 -26.25 -34.44 0.98
CA ASP A 193 -25.15 -33.98 1.84
C ASP A 193 -24.47 -35.11 2.64
N GLN A 194 -25.03 -36.32 2.62
CA GLN A 194 -24.56 -37.44 3.43
C GLN A 194 -23.18 -37.96 3.00
N ASN A 195 -22.88 -37.90 1.70
CA ASN A 195 -21.63 -38.39 1.12
C ASN A 195 -20.55 -37.29 0.98
N LEU A 196 -20.80 -36.08 1.51
CA LEU A 196 -19.83 -34.99 1.40
C LEU A 196 -18.62 -35.23 2.32
N PRO A 197 -17.39 -34.95 1.87
CA PRO A 197 -16.21 -34.92 2.74
C PRO A 197 -16.38 -33.94 3.91
N GLY A 198 -15.55 -34.04 4.95
CA GLY A 198 -15.58 -33.11 6.09
C GLY A 198 -15.35 -31.63 5.67
N PRO A 199 -15.75 -30.65 6.50
CA PRO A 199 -15.48 -29.25 6.24
C PRO A 199 -13.99 -28.97 6.03
N PHE A 200 -13.66 -28.10 5.07
CA PHE A 200 -12.28 -27.76 4.77
C PHE A 200 -11.67 -26.90 5.88
N LYS A 201 -10.39 -27.14 6.19
CA LYS A 201 -9.59 -26.32 7.10
C LYS A 201 -8.16 -26.21 6.58
N TYR A 202 -7.58 -25.01 6.69
CA TYR A 202 -6.17 -24.78 6.35
C TYR A 202 -5.19 -25.32 7.40
N GLY A 203 -5.64 -25.61 8.63
CA GLY A 203 -4.80 -26.07 9.75
C GLY A 203 -4.28 -24.97 10.68
N TYR A 204 -4.35 -23.70 10.27
CA TYR A 204 -3.89 -22.56 11.07
C TYR A 204 -5.01 -22.01 11.95
N GLU A 205 -5.07 -22.45 13.21
CA GLU A 205 -6.18 -22.15 14.13
C GLU A 205 -6.27 -20.69 14.59
N TYR A 206 -5.16 -19.95 14.52
CA TYR A 206 -5.10 -18.56 14.97
C TYR A 206 -4.17 -17.71 14.10
N GLN A 207 -4.33 -16.39 14.19
CA GLN A 207 -3.48 -15.42 13.48
C GLN A 207 -2.25 -15.09 14.33
N PRO A 208 -1.01 -15.33 13.84
CA PRO A 208 0.20 -15.18 14.66
C PRO A 208 0.47 -13.71 14.99
N VAL A 209 0.94 -13.43 16.21
CA VAL A 209 1.23 -12.06 16.68
C VAL A 209 2.66 -11.58 16.47
N ASN A 210 3.61 -12.51 16.39
CA ASN A 210 5.06 -12.29 16.30
C ASN A 210 5.73 -13.42 15.50
N VAL A 211 7.01 -13.24 15.14
CA VAL A 211 7.80 -14.27 14.42
C VAL A 211 7.77 -15.64 15.08
N GLN A 212 7.83 -15.72 16.42
CA GLN A 212 7.85 -17.01 17.11
C GLN A 212 6.58 -17.83 16.85
N GLN A 213 5.41 -17.19 16.93
CA GLN A 213 4.14 -17.85 16.62
C GLN A 213 4.02 -18.22 15.13
N MET A 214 4.57 -17.40 14.24
CA MET A 214 4.63 -17.73 12.81
C MET A 214 5.42 -19.02 12.58
N THR A 215 6.59 -19.14 13.22
CA THR A 215 7.44 -20.34 13.19
C THR A 215 6.69 -21.56 13.69
N THR A 216 6.08 -21.48 14.88
CA THR A 216 5.33 -22.59 15.48
C THR A 216 4.19 -23.05 14.57
N LEU A 217 3.37 -22.13 14.07
CA LEU A 217 2.24 -22.45 13.21
C LEU A 217 2.66 -23.16 11.91
N VAL A 218 3.75 -22.71 11.27
CA VAL A 218 4.28 -23.34 10.05
C VAL A 218 4.85 -24.73 10.35
N ASP A 219 5.51 -24.91 11.48
CA ASP A 219 6.09 -26.20 11.86
C ASP A 219 5.05 -27.26 12.24
N GLU A 220 3.94 -26.83 12.84
CA GLU A 220 2.79 -27.67 13.20
C GLU A 220 1.94 -28.06 11.98
N ASN A 221 1.93 -27.24 10.91
CA ASN A 221 1.05 -27.39 9.75
C ASN A 221 1.80 -27.72 8.45
N LYS A 222 2.56 -28.81 8.46
CA LYS A 222 3.26 -29.32 7.28
C LYS A 222 2.31 -30.05 6.34
N GLY A 223 2.38 -29.78 5.04
CA GLY A 223 1.50 -30.40 4.05
C GLY A 223 1.83 -30.04 2.60
N GLY A 224 0.97 -30.50 1.69
CA GLY A 224 1.05 -30.17 0.27
C GLY A 224 0.60 -28.74 -0.05
N ALA A 225 0.89 -28.29 -1.26
CA ALA A 225 0.52 -26.95 -1.71
C ALA A 225 -1.00 -26.78 -1.83
N PHE A 226 -1.50 -25.64 -1.39
CA PHE A 226 -2.86 -25.19 -1.65
C PHE A 226 -2.92 -24.50 -3.02
N PRO A 227 -3.91 -24.80 -3.87
CA PRO A 227 -4.16 -24.04 -5.10
C PRO A 227 -4.61 -22.60 -4.81
N ALA A 228 -4.56 -21.76 -5.84
CA ALA A 228 -5.06 -20.39 -5.77
C ALA A 228 -6.57 -20.36 -5.46
N CYS A 229 -6.98 -19.47 -4.56
CA CYS A 229 -8.38 -19.28 -4.17
C CYS A 229 -8.85 -17.88 -4.53
N TYR A 230 -10.04 -17.80 -5.13
CA TYR A 230 -10.69 -16.55 -5.53
C TYR A 230 -11.99 -16.28 -4.75
N ALA A 231 -12.29 -17.17 -3.81
CA ALA A 231 -13.45 -17.14 -2.94
C ALA A 231 -13.10 -17.82 -1.61
N PHE A 232 -13.61 -17.31 -0.49
CA PHE A 232 -13.36 -17.83 0.85
C PHE A 232 -14.66 -17.92 1.64
N ASP A 233 -14.87 -19.03 2.34
CA ASP A 233 -16.08 -19.24 3.14
C ASP A 233 -16.14 -18.34 4.39
N SER A 234 -14.99 -17.87 4.90
CA SER A 234 -14.91 -17.03 6.10
C SER A 234 -13.80 -15.98 6.02
N ASP A 235 -13.91 -14.94 6.87
CA ASP A 235 -12.87 -13.92 7.01
C ASP A 235 -11.55 -14.55 7.48
N ASP A 236 -11.62 -15.53 8.38
CA ASP A 236 -10.44 -16.23 8.91
C ASP A 236 -9.76 -17.09 7.85
N ALA A 237 -10.52 -17.72 6.95
CA ALA A 237 -9.96 -18.47 5.82
C ALA A 237 -9.22 -17.53 4.86
N HIS A 238 -9.82 -16.39 4.51
CA HIS A 238 -9.18 -15.36 3.70
C HIS A 238 -7.91 -14.81 4.37
N ILE A 239 -7.99 -14.40 5.64
CA ILE A 239 -6.84 -13.84 6.37
C ILE A 239 -5.72 -14.88 6.50
N THR A 240 -6.06 -16.14 6.77
CA THR A 240 -5.10 -17.25 6.86
C THR A 240 -4.38 -17.45 5.54
N ALA A 241 -5.10 -17.53 4.42
CA ALA A 241 -4.50 -17.72 3.11
C ALA A 241 -3.49 -16.60 2.77
N ILE A 242 -3.86 -15.34 3.02
CA ILE A 242 -2.97 -14.20 2.78
C ILE A 242 -1.77 -14.20 3.73
N ASN A 243 -2.00 -14.34 5.04
CA ASN A 243 -0.92 -14.31 6.04
C ASN A 243 0.09 -15.44 5.81
N GLN A 244 -0.38 -16.67 5.59
CA GLN A 244 0.50 -17.82 5.40
C GLN A 244 1.31 -17.72 4.10
N SER A 245 0.73 -17.14 3.03
CA SER A 245 1.48 -16.89 1.79
C SER A 245 2.70 -15.98 2.03
N VAL A 246 2.55 -14.92 2.84
CA VAL A 246 3.61 -13.96 3.13
C VAL A 246 4.61 -14.52 4.14
N ILE A 247 4.11 -15.19 5.19
CA ILE A 247 4.93 -15.79 6.24
C ILE A 247 5.84 -16.85 5.64
N GLN A 248 5.25 -17.84 4.96
CA GLN A 248 6.01 -18.99 4.49
C GLN A 248 7.02 -18.60 3.43
N ASP A 249 6.71 -17.64 2.55
CA ASP A 249 7.63 -17.15 1.52
C ASP A 249 8.93 -16.57 2.10
N THR A 250 8.86 -15.94 3.29
CA THR A 250 10.02 -15.30 3.91
C THR A 250 10.66 -16.14 5.01
N LEU A 251 9.86 -16.92 5.76
CA LEU A 251 10.31 -17.64 6.94
C LEU A 251 11.40 -18.68 6.62
N TRP A 252 11.31 -19.39 5.50
CA TRP A 252 12.37 -20.34 5.12
C TRP A 252 13.69 -19.62 4.82
N VAL A 253 13.64 -18.45 4.18
CA VAL A 253 14.80 -17.60 3.89
C VAL A 253 15.39 -17.06 5.18
N HIS A 254 14.54 -16.68 6.14
CA HIS A 254 14.95 -16.24 7.47
C HIS A 254 15.69 -17.34 8.23
N ARG A 255 15.16 -18.57 8.25
CA ARG A 255 15.84 -19.72 8.85
C ARG A 255 17.20 -20.00 8.21
N GLU A 256 17.32 -19.83 6.89
CA GLU A 256 18.61 -19.95 6.21
C GLU A 256 19.56 -18.80 6.56
N ALA A 257 19.06 -17.56 6.70
CA ALA A 257 19.87 -16.43 7.16
C ALA A 257 20.40 -16.63 8.59
N GLU A 258 19.58 -17.18 9.49
CA GLU A 258 19.99 -17.53 10.86
C GLU A 258 21.13 -18.55 10.84
N LYS A 259 20.97 -19.65 10.08
CA LYS A 259 22.03 -20.66 9.89
C LYS A 259 23.32 -20.06 9.35
N ILE A 260 23.24 -19.17 8.35
CA ILE A 260 24.41 -18.47 7.79
C ILE A 260 25.07 -17.59 8.87
N SER A 261 24.29 -16.94 9.72
CA SER A 261 24.79 -16.05 10.77
C SER A 261 25.55 -16.77 11.88
N GLU A 262 25.26 -18.05 12.09
CA GLU A 262 25.96 -18.94 13.03
C GLU A 262 27.25 -19.50 12.44
N VAL A 263 27.39 -19.52 11.11
CA VAL A 263 28.58 -20.05 10.44
C VAL A 263 29.74 -19.08 10.61
N ARG A 264 30.77 -19.56 11.29
CA ARG A 264 32.06 -18.87 11.43
C ARG A 264 32.91 -19.10 10.17
N LEU A 265 33.23 -18.01 9.50
CA LEU A 265 34.00 -17.99 8.27
C LEU A 265 35.36 -17.35 8.50
N PRO A 266 36.44 -17.91 7.94
CA PRO A 266 37.72 -17.24 7.90
C PRO A 266 37.68 -16.02 6.97
N GLY A 267 38.26 -14.91 7.40
CA GLY A 267 38.39 -13.71 6.58
C GLY A 267 39.57 -12.84 6.97
N TYR A 268 39.96 -11.93 6.08
CA TYR A 268 41.04 -10.98 6.30
C TYR A 268 40.77 -9.65 5.61
N PHE A 269 41.25 -8.55 6.20
CA PHE A 269 41.13 -7.22 5.61
C PHE A 269 42.26 -6.97 4.63
N VAL A 270 41.92 -6.35 3.50
CA VAL A 270 42.89 -5.84 2.53
C VAL A 270 43.06 -4.35 2.80
N THR A 271 44.24 -3.97 3.29
CA THR A 271 44.61 -2.56 3.46
C THR A 271 44.90 -1.92 2.11
N PRO A 272 44.33 -0.74 1.80
CA PRO A 272 44.70 0.00 0.61
C PRO A 272 46.19 0.42 0.65
N ASN A 273 46.83 0.55 -0.52
CA ASN A 273 48.24 0.96 -0.66
C ASN A 273 48.50 2.46 -0.33
N TYR A 274 47.53 3.15 0.26
CA TYR A 274 47.59 4.56 0.63
C TYR A 274 47.14 4.75 2.09
N GLU A 275 47.58 5.83 2.73
CA GLU A 275 47.11 6.18 4.08
C GLU A 275 45.60 6.39 4.07
N ALA A 276 44.87 5.45 4.70
CA ALA A 276 43.42 5.52 4.80
C ALA A 276 43.03 6.65 5.77
N VAL A 277 42.27 7.63 5.27
CA VAL A 277 41.70 8.69 6.08
C VAL A 277 40.55 8.12 6.91
N VAL A 278 40.28 8.66 8.09
CA VAL A 278 39.12 8.28 8.90
C VAL A 278 37.84 8.43 8.05
N GLY A 279 37.11 7.33 7.87
CA GLY A 279 35.93 7.26 6.99
C GLY A 279 36.15 6.52 5.66
N THR A 280 37.37 6.05 5.36
CA THR A 280 37.64 5.21 4.19
C THR A 280 37.10 3.78 4.39
N ALA A 281 36.37 3.27 3.39
CA ALA A 281 35.92 1.88 3.36
C ALA A 281 37.10 0.91 3.28
N VAL A 282 37.05 -0.20 4.01
CA VAL A 282 38.06 -1.28 3.92
C VAL A 282 37.45 -2.53 3.31
N THR A 283 38.23 -3.24 2.50
CA THR A 283 37.77 -4.47 1.85
C THR A 283 38.03 -5.67 2.75
N LEU A 284 37.00 -6.46 3.02
CA LEU A 284 37.09 -7.73 3.74
C LEU A 284 36.94 -8.88 2.74
N VAL A 285 37.94 -9.75 2.65
CA VAL A 285 37.86 -10.99 1.88
C VAL A 285 37.39 -12.11 2.81
N ILE A 286 36.28 -12.75 2.46
CA ILE A 286 35.70 -13.88 3.20
C ILE A 286 35.86 -15.15 2.39
N ILE A 287 36.49 -16.16 2.97
CA ILE A 287 36.73 -17.43 2.30
C ILE A 287 35.54 -18.36 2.55
N VAL A 288 34.81 -18.68 1.49
CA VAL A 288 33.64 -19.57 1.53
C VAL A 288 33.92 -20.78 0.65
N THR A 289 33.93 -21.98 1.26
CA THR A 289 34.13 -23.23 0.52
C THR A 289 32.95 -23.49 -0.43
N LYS A 290 33.21 -24.18 -1.54
CA LYS A 290 32.18 -24.53 -2.54
C LYS A 290 31.02 -25.29 -1.90
N GLU A 291 31.32 -26.27 -1.05
CA GLU A 291 30.31 -27.06 -0.31
C GLU A 291 29.39 -26.19 0.57
N ARG A 292 29.95 -25.17 1.25
CA ARG A 292 29.19 -24.24 2.08
C ARG A 292 28.32 -23.29 1.24
N ARG A 293 28.83 -22.83 0.10
CA ARG A 293 28.06 -22.03 -0.85
C ARG A 293 26.90 -22.83 -1.44
N ASP A 294 27.15 -24.08 -1.81
CA ASP A 294 26.15 -24.98 -2.39
C ASP A 294 25.04 -25.33 -1.39
N ARG A 295 25.37 -25.45 -0.09
CA ARG A 295 24.42 -25.70 1.00
C ARG A 295 23.33 -24.64 1.13
N HIS A 296 23.63 -23.38 0.84
CA HIS A 296 22.69 -22.26 0.95
C HIS A 296 22.31 -21.64 -0.42
N ARG A 297 22.60 -22.35 -1.52
CA ARG A 297 22.50 -21.85 -2.90
C ARG A 297 21.13 -21.28 -3.27
N LEU A 298 20.04 -21.77 -2.68
CA LEU A 298 18.68 -21.29 -2.98
C LEU A 298 18.34 -19.99 -2.25
N ALA A 299 18.83 -19.80 -1.02
CA ALA A 299 18.58 -18.58 -0.24
C ALA A 299 19.55 -17.45 -0.60
N TRP A 300 20.78 -17.79 -0.97
CA TRP A 300 21.87 -16.83 -1.18
C TRP A 300 21.54 -15.71 -2.19
N PRO A 301 21.00 -16.00 -3.40
CA PRO A 301 20.67 -14.94 -4.35
C PRO A 301 19.63 -13.97 -3.79
N ARG A 302 18.63 -14.51 -3.06
CA ARG A 302 17.55 -13.71 -2.47
C ARG A 302 18.04 -12.84 -1.31
N LEU A 303 18.92 -13.37 -0.46
CA LEU A 303 19.55 -12.63 0.63
C LEU A 303 20.46 -11.51 0.12
N VAL A 304 21.27 -11.77 -0.90
CA VAL A 304 22.19 -10.77 -1.46
C VAL A 304 21.43 -9.68 -2.24
N SER A 305 20.48 -10.06 -3.10
CA SER A 305 19.69 -9.09 -3.88
C SER A 305 18.76 -8.22 -3.03
N ALA A 306 18.20 -8.76 -1.94
CA ALA A 306 17.34 -8.00 -1.03
C ALA A 306 18.12 -7.08 -0.08
N ASN A 307 19.42 -7.33 0.12
CA ASN A 307 20.25 -6.60 1.08
C ASN A 307 21.41 -5.89 0.37
N PRO A 308 21.28 -4.59 0.06
CA PRO A 308 22.43 -3.82 -0.43
C PRO A 308 23.55 -3.71 0.62
N PHE A 309 23.20 -3.86 1.90
CA PHE A 309 24.14 -3.87 3.02
C PHE A 309 23.94 -5.12 3.88
N VAL A 310 25.05 -5.72 4.32
CA VAL A 310 25.08 -6.90 5.20
C VAL A 310 25.75 -6.52 6.52
N GLN A 311 25.21 -7.01 7.64
CA GLN A 311 25.87 -6.86 8.93
C GLN A 311 26.92 -7.97 9.08
N ILE A 312 28.12 -7.62 9.56
CA ILE A 312 29.26 -8.51 9.69
C ILE A 312 29.65 -8.55 11.16
N LYS A 313 29.56 -9.74 11.77
CA LYS A 313 30.05 -9.99 13.13
C LYS A 313 31.52 -10.40 13.07
N ILE A 314 32.39 -9.74 13.82
CA ILE A 314 33.83 -10.04 13.90
C ILE A 314 34.15 -10.51 15.32
N TYR A 315 34.57 -11.77 15.49
CA TYR A 315 34.66 -12.42 16.82
C TYR A 315 36.01 -12.25 17.53
N ASN A 316 37.10 -12.00 16.80
CA ASN A 316 38.45 -11.93 17.35
C ASN A 316 38.92 -10.49 17.66
N VAL A 317 38.00 -9.59 18.00
CA VAL A 317 38.34 -8.20 18.33
C VAL A 317 38.79 -8.11 19.78
N THR A 318 40.07 -7.85 20.00
CA THR A 318 40.67 -7.68 21.34
C THR A 318 40.49 -6.24 21.82
N THR A 319 39.27 -5.88 22.23
CA THR A 319 39.03 -4.63 22.97
C THR A 319 38.92 -4.95 24.47
N PRO A 320 39.74 -4.34 25.36
CA PRO A 320 39.65 -4.59 26.79
C PRO A 320 38.23 -4.30 27.32
N GLY A 321 37.58 -5.29 27.93
CA GLY A 321 36.25 -5.15 28.54
C GLY A 321 35.03 -5.50 27.66
N HIS A 322 35.23 -5.91 26.40
CA HIS A 322 34.14 -6.36 25.51
C HIS A 322 34.27 -7.83 25.14
N THR A 323 33.22 -8.62 25.43
CA THR A 323 33.10 -10.05 25.08
C THR A 323 32.21 -10.31 23.86
N ALA A 324 31.58 -9.26 23.32
CA ALA A 324 30.69 -9.35 22.16
C ALA A 324 31.46 -9.14 20.84
N PRO A 325 31.08 -9.81 19.74
CA PRO A 325 31.69 -9.56 18.44
C PRO A 325 31.42 -8.13 17.98
N ALA A 326 32.40 -7.51 17.31
CA ALA A 326 32.19 -6.21 16.68
C ALA A 326 31.20 -6.33 15.51
N LEU A 327 30.29 -5.37 15.39
CA LEU A 327 29.26 -5.31 14.34
C LEU A 327 29.63 -4.23 13.34
N TRP A 328 29.89 -4.64 12.10
CA TRP A 328 30.28 -3.76 11.00
C TRP A 328 29.24 -3.85 9.88
N THR A 329 29.03 -2.76 9.16
CA THR A 329 28.16 -2.75 7.96
C THR A 329 29.04 -2.89 6.73
N GLY A 330 28.77 -3.88 5.89
CA GLY A 330 29.49 -4.10 4.63
C GLY A 330 28.57 -4.09 3.42
N ARG A 331 29.16 -3.88 2.23
CA ARG A 331 28.52 -4.08 0.93
C ARG A 331 29.20 -5.27 0.24
N ILE A 332 28.43 -6.19 -0.32
CA ILE A 332 28.97 -7.32 -1.08
C ILE A 332 29.39 -6.80 -2.46
N LEU A 333 30.65 -7.07 -2.85
CA LEU A 333 31.18 -6.74 -4.18
C LEU A 333 31.05 -7.94 -5.12
N GLU A 334 30.58 -7.70 -6.33
CA GLU A 334 30.51 -8.72 -7.38
C GLU A 334 31.85 -8.82 -8.12
N ASN A 335 32.17 -9.99 -8.67
CA ASN A 335 33.46 -10.25 -9.33
C ASN A 335 33.80 -9.26 -10.45
N ASP A 336 32.79 -8.76 -11.14
CA ASP A 336 32.94 -7.83 -12.26
C ASP A 336 33.36 -6.42 -11.79
N THR A 337 33.14 -6.11 -10.51
CA THR A 337 33.48 -4.83 -9.86
C THR A 337 34.81 -4.85 -9.10
N LEU A 338 35.50 -6.00 -9.05
CA LEU A 338 36.78 -6.14 -8.34
C LEU A 338 37.92 -5.49 -9.12
N THR A 339 38.78 -4.74 -8.41
CA THR A 339 40.03 -4.21 -8.97
C THR A 339 41.00 -5.35 -9.32
N PRO A 340 41.97 -5.13 -10.22
CA PRO A 340 43.00 -6.13 -10.54
C PRO A 340 43.77 -6.62 -9.31
N GLU A 341 44.04 -5.76 -8.31
CA GLU A 341 44.71 -6.18 -7.07
C GLU A 341 43.83 -7.14 -6.27
N LEU A 342 42.52 -6.86 -6.14
CA LEU A 342 41.58 -7.73 -5.44
C LEU A 342 41.36 -9.06 -6.19
N LYS A 343 41.40 -9.06 -7.52
CA LYS A 343 41.31 -10.29 -8.33
C LYS A 343 42.49 -11.24 -8.07
N ALA A 344 43.69 -10.70 -7.82
CA ALA A 344 44.86 -11.50 -7.46
C ALA A 344 44.69 -12.22 -6.10
N HIS A 345 44.04 -11.57 -5.12
CA HIS A 345 43.71 -12.19 -3.82
C HIS A 345 42.64 -13.29 -3.91
N VAL A 346 41.78 -13.28 -4.93
CA VAL A 346 40.71 -14.28 -5.14
C VAL A 346 41.21 -15.49 -5.96
N ALA A 347 42.26 -15.32 -6.76
CA ALA A 347 42.74 -16.32 -7.74
C ALA A 347 43.96 -17.15 -7.31
N GLY A 348 44.62 -16.82 -6.20
CA GLY A 348 45.85 -17.50 -5.76
C GLY A 348 45.67 -18.30 -4.46
N ASP A 349 46.10 -19.57 -4.47
CA ASP A 349 46.40 -20.37 -3.27
C ASP A 349 47.66 -19.80 -2.57
N GLN A 350 47.55 -18.59 -2.01
CA GLN A 350 48.58 -18.09 -1.11
C GLN A 350 48.27 -18.56 0.31
N GLU A 351 49.27 -19.17 0.97
CA GLU A 351 49.28 -19.49 2.40
C GLU A 351 49.19 -18.19 3.23
N LEU A 352 48.01 -17.60 3.29
CA LEU A 352 47.71 -16.45 4.13
C LEU A 352 47.33 -16.95 5.52
N THR A 353 48.01 -16.45 6.55
CA THR A 353 47.60 -16.68 7.94
C THR A 353 46.28 -15.95 8.18
N ILE A 354 45.18 -16.71 8.26
CA ILE A 354 43.85 -16.16 8.54
C ILE A 354 43.81 -15.71 10.01
N VAL A 355 43.62 -14.41 10.25
CA VAL A 355 43.60 -13.83 11.60
C VAL A 355 42.17 -13.62 12.13
N ASN A 356 41.20 -13.32 11.25
CA ASN A 356 39.84 -12.98 11.67
C ASN A 356 38.83 -14.08 11.40
N VAL A 357 37.89 -14.21 12.34
CA VAL A 357 36.71 -15.06 12.22
C VAL A 357 35.49 -14.14 12.14
N VAL A 358 34.70 -14.30 11.08
CA VAL A 358 33.53 -13.46 10.79
C VAL A 358 32.27 -14.28 10.58
N SER A 359 31.10 -13.69 10.78
CA SER A 359 29.83 -14.24 10.29
C SER A 359 28.97 -13.16 9.62
N LEU A 360 28.14 -13.60 8.67
CA LEU A 360 27.28 -12.73 7.87
C LEU A 360 25.87 -12.74 8.41
N VAL A 361 25.33 -11.58 8.70
CA VAL A 361 23.98 -11.39 9.22
C VAL A 361 23.17 -10.65 8.16
N PHE A 362 22.25 -11.38 7.55
CA PHE A 362 21.33 -10.84 6.56
C PHE A 362 19.99 -10.50 7.19
N ASP A 363 19.37 -9.39 6.77
CA ASP A 363 17.97 -9.13 7.07
C ASP A 363 17.11 -9.88 6.05
N ALA A 364 16.35 -10.88 6.52
CA ALA A 364 15.43 -11.62 5.68
C ALA A 364 14.12 -10.86 5.43
N GLY A 365 13.89 -9.71 6.09
CA GLY A 365 12.69 -8.90 5.95
C GLY A 365 11.53 -9.32 6.86
N MET A 366 11.79 -10.04 7.97
CA MET A 366 10.73 -10.49 8.88
C MET A 366 9.95 -9.34 9.52
N ALA A 367 10.57 -8.17 9.74
CA ALA A 367 9.86 -6.99 10.23
C ALA A 367 8.77 -6.52 9.23
N GLU A 368 9.04 -6.64 7.93
CA GLU A 368 8.07 -6.33 6.87
C GLU A 368 6.93 -7.38 6.82
N VAL A 369 7.26 -8.66 7.07
CA VAL A 369 6.27 -9.74 7.23
C VAL A 369 5.36 -9.47 8.43
N GLU A 370 5.92 -9.14 9.59
CA GLU A 370 5.15 -8.79 10.79
C GLU A 370 4.23 -7.60 10.54
N ARG A 371 4.72 -6.58 9.84
CA ARG A 371 3.91 -5.42 9.43
C ARG A 371 2.74 -5.85 8.53
N LYS A 372 2.99 -6.69 7.51
CA LYS A 372 1.95 -7.21 6.60
C LYS A 372 0.91 -8.06 7.33
N VAL A 373 1.35 -8.98 8.19
CA VAL A 373 0.46 -9.82 9.01
C VAL A 373 -0.37 -8.98 9.96
N LYS A 374 0.23 -7.97 10.61
CA LYS A 374 -0.47 -7.01 11.46
C LYS A 374 -1.55 -6.24 10.69
N ASN A 375 -1.27 -5.84 9.44
CA ASN A 375 -2.26 -5.16 8.60
C ASN A 375 -3.47 -6.06 8.32
N MET A 376 -3.27 -7.35 8.08
CA MET A 376 -4.39 -8.26 7.82
C MET A 376 -5.32 -8.44 9.03
N ARG A 377 -4.82 -8.23 10.26
CA ARG A 377 -5.65 -8.31 11.47
C ARG A 377 -6.75 -7.26 11.50
N ILE A 378 -6.62 -6.14 10.80
CA ILE A 378 -7.68 -5.11 10.74
C ILE A 378 -8.96 -5.63 10.06
N HIS A 379 -8.90 -6.78 9.38
CA HIS A 379 -10.05 -7.40 8.71
C HIS A 379 -10.71 -8.51 9.54
N ALA A 380 -10.18 -8.84 10.74
CA ALA A 380 -10.78 -9.86 11.59
C ALA A 380 -12.24 -9.51 11.97
N PRO A 381 -13.10 -10.50 12.26
CA PRO A 381 -14.55 -10.29 12.44
C PRO A 381 -14.93 -9.14 13.39
N ILE A 382 -14.20 -8.98 14.49
CA ILE A 382 -14.52 -8.06 15.60
C ILE A 382 -13.79 -6.70 15.56
N THR A 383 -13.11 -6.36 14.45
CA THR A 383 -12.34 -5.11 14.37
C THR A 383 -13.19 -3.87 14.15
N LEU A 384 -12.70 -2.74 14.69
CA LEU A 384 -13.29 -1.42 14.49
C LEU A 384 -12.73 -0.75 13.22
N PRO A 385 -13.45 0.21 12.63
CA PRO A 385 -12.96 0.99 11.48
C PRO A 385 -11.63 1.67 11.80
N THR A 386 -10.74 1.79 10.81
CA THR A 386 -9.44 2.45 10.93
C THR A 386 -9.50 3.96 10.68
N ASN A 387 -10.49 4.43 9.92
CA ASN A 387 -10.67 5.83 9.51
C ASN A 387 -11.91 6.48 10.15
N ARG A 388 -12.11 6.26 11.45
CA ARG A 388 -13.32 6.64 12.21
C ARG A 388 -13.67 8.12 12.11
N GLN A 389 -12.65 8.99 12.19
CA GLN A 389 -12.82 10.43 12.09
C GLN A 389 -13.31 10.86 10.70
N ALA A 390 -12.78 10.26 9.63
CA ALA A 390 -13.20 10.55 8.26
C ALA A 390 -14.67 10.17 8.01
N TRP A 391 -15.17 9.15 8.71
CA TRP A 391 -16.57 8.75 8.67
C TRP A 391 -17.48 9.54 9.61
N GLY A 392 -16.96 10.54 10.33
CA GLY A 392 -17.73 11.34 11.29
C GLY A 392 -18.25 10.51 12.47
N MET A 393 -17.56 9.42 12.84
CA MET A 393 -17.91 8.66 14.03
C MET A 393 -17.63 9.46 15.29
N ALA A 394 -18.43 9.24 16.33
CA ALA A 394 -18.26 9.92 17.61
C ALA A 394 -17.11 9.29 18.40
N LEU A 395 -16.08 10.10 18.72
CA LEU A 395 -14.84 9.68 19.35
C LEU A 395 -14.62 10.35 20.70
N ASP A 396 -13.96 9.65 21.62
CA ASP A 396 -13.41 10.23 22.84
C ASP A 396 -12.12 11.03 22.57
N GLY A 397 -11.55 11.65 23.61
CA GLY A 397 -10.30 12.42 23.51
C GLY A 397 -9.06 11.62 23.10
N ALA A 398 -9.14 10.28 23.12
CA ALA A 398 -8.09 9.37 22.67
C ALA A 398 -8.34 8.80 21.26
N GLY A 399 -9.43 9.20 20.58
CA GLY A 399 -9.79 8.72 19.24
C GLY A 399 -10.51 7.37 19.22
N ASN A 400 -11.01 6.89 20.36
CA ASN A 400 -11.81 5.66 20.45
C ASN A 400 -13.29 5.94 20.26
N CYS A 401 -14.01 5.04 19.59
CA CYS A 401 -15.46 5.16 19.45
C CYS A 401 -16.14 5.12 20.83
N PHE A 402 -17.10 6.01 21.06
CA PHE A 402 -17.96 5.89 22.24
C PHE A 402 -18.75 4.57 22.21
N ASN A 403 -19.01 4.03 23.40
CA ASN A 403 -19.89 2.88 23.55
C ASN A 403 -21.29 3.17 22.99
N LEU A 404 -21.93 2.16 22.41
CA LEU A 404 -23.19 2.30 21.67
C LEU A 404 -24.32 2.99 22.47
N HIS A 405 -24.39 2.72 23.78
CA HIS A 405 -25.38 3.31 24.69
C HIS A 405 -25.16 4.81 24.99
N LYS A 406 -23.98 5.35 24.66
CA LYS A 406 -23.65 6.78 24.81
C LYS A 406 -23.85 7.58 23.52
N LEU A 407 -24.18 6.91 22.42
CA LEU A 407 -24.37 7.54 21.12
C LEU A 407 -25.76 8.15 21.01
N THR A 408 -25.85 9.34 20.39
CA THR A 408 -27.14 9.88 19.95
C THR A 408 -27.73 9.03 18.82
N ARG A 409 -29.03 9.19 18.51
CA ARG A 409 -29.67 8.44 17.41
C ARG A 409 -28.94 8.61 16.08
N ASP A 410 -28.49 9.82 15.75
CA ASP A 410 -27.75 10.07 14.51
C ASP A 410 -26.36 9.43 14.52
N GLN A 411 -25.68 9.45 15.66
CA GLN A 411 -24.39 8.78 15.81
C GLN A 411 -24.53 7.26 15.72
N VAL A 412 -25.60 6.67 16.27
CA VAL A 412 -25.92 5.25 16.09
C VAL A 412 -26.15 4.95 14.61
N LYS A 413 -26.90 5.79 13.89
CA LYS A 413 -27.15 5.61 12.46
C LYS A 413 -25.85 5.63 11.64
N THR A 414 -24.95 6.58 11.93
CA THR A 414 -23.61 6.63 11.30
C THR A 414 -22.80 5.39 11.64
N TYR A 415 -22.77 4.99 12.91
CA TYR A 415 -22.07 3.81 13.39
C TYR A 415 -22.53 2.53 12.66
N THR A 416 -23.84 2.29 12.62
CA THR A 416 -24.44 1.14 11.91
C THR A 416 -24.16 1.18 10.40
N LYS A 417 -24.20 2.36 9.78
CA LYS A 417 -23.86 2.53 8.35
C LYS A 417 -22.41 2.13 8.07
N VAL A 418 -21.46 2.58 8.89
CA VAL A 418 -20.03 2.26 8.73
C VAL A 418 -19.80 0.77 8.94
N LEU A 419 -20.43 0.15 9.95
CA LEU A 419 -20.32 -1.29 10.15
C LEU A 419 -20.89 -2.09 8.98
N ALA A 420 -22.04 -1.69 8.43
CA ALA A 420 -22.60 -2.32 7.23
C ALA A 420 -21.63 -2.24 6.05
N GLN A 421 -20.98 -1.09 5.84
CA GLN A 421 -19.95 -0.93 4.80
C GLN A 421 -18.73 -1.79 5.07
N MET A 422 -18.29 -1.94 6.32
CA MET A 422 -17.20 -2.86 6.67
C MET A 422 -17.56 -4.31 6.36
N MET A 423 -18.79 -4.74 6.68
CA MET A 423 -19.26 -6.09 6.34
C MET A 423 -19.31 -6.31 4.83
N THR A 424 -19.77 -5.31 4.05
CA THR A 424 -19.69 -5.35 2.58
C THR A 424 -18.24 -5.45 2.10
N HIS A 425 -17.33 -4.67 2.67
CA HIS A 425 -15.90 -4.69 2.31
C HIS A 425 -15.26 -6.06 2.57
N LYS A 426 -15.60 -6.71 3.69
CA LYS A 426 -15.16 -8.09 3.97
C LYS A 426 -15.74 -9.10 2.99
N ALA A 427 -17.00 -8.95 2.58
CA ALA A 427 -17.59 -9.77 1.52
C ALA A 427 -16.86 -9.60 0.18
N VAL A 428 -16.44 -8.37 -0.16
CA VAL A 428 -15.57 -8.13 -1.34
C VAL A 428 -14.27 -8.94 -1.26
N PHE A 429 -13.58 -8.89 -0.12
CA PHE A 429 -12.31 -9.62 0.06
C PHE A 429 -12.47 -11.14 0.10
N ARG A 430 -13.57 -11.63 0.67
CA ARG A 430 -13.93 -13.04 0.58
C ARG A 430 -14.31 -13.47 -0.82
N GLY A 431 -14.71 -12.56 -1.71
CA GLY A 431 -15.32 -12.89 -3.01
C GLY A 431 -16.74 -13.46 -2.91
N THR A 432 -17.29 -13.61 -1.69
CA THR A 432 -18.60 -14.21 -1.37
C THR A 432 -19.28 -13.47 -0.20
N GLY A 433 -20.52 -13.82 0.14
CA GLY A 433 -21.19 -13.33 1.34
C GLY A 433 -21.97 -12.02 1.17
N PHE A 434 -22.13 -11.51 -0.06
CA PHE A 434 -22.94 -10.32 -0.33
C PHE A 434 -24.41 -10.51 0.06
N TYR A 435 -24.96 -11.70 -0.16
CA TYR A 435 -26.34 -12.00 0.20
C TYR A 435 -26.56 -11.84 1.71
N ASP A 436 -25.68 -12.39 2.54
CA ASP A 436 -25.77 -12.30 4.01
C ASP A 436 -25.71 -10.86 4.51
N VAL A 437 -24.81 -10.05 3.93
CA VAL A 437 -24.69 -8.63 4.29
C VAL A 437 -25.96 -7.85 3.94
N LEU A 438 -26.61 -8.19 2.83
CA LEU A 438 -27.78 -7.49 2.36
C LEU A 438 -29.09 -7.99 2.98
N SER A 439 -29.13 -9.26 3.43
CA SER A 439 -30.29 -9.89 4.09
C SER A 439 -30.39 -9.53 5.58
N GLN A 440 -29.30 -9.06 6.20
CA GLN A 440 -29.28 -8.55 7.57
C GLN A 440 -30.14 -7.29 7.82
N LYS A 441 -30.76 -6.69 6.79
CA LYS A 441 -31.75 -5.62 7.00
C LYS A 441 -33.07 -6.22 7.47
N TRP A 442 -33.39 -5.92 8.72
CA TRP A 442 -34.68 -6.17 9.36
C TRP A 442 -35.78 -5.39 8.61
N ASN A 443 -36.43 -6.04 7.65
CA ASN A 443 -37.86 -5.91 7.31
C ASN A 443 -38.14 -6.58 5.94
N ASN A 444 -39.15 -7.46 5.97
CA ASN A 444 -39.92 -8.04 4.87
C ASN A 444 -39.47 -7.66 3.43
N LEU A 445 -38.85 -8.64 2.76
CA LEU A 445 -38.70 -8.75 1.29
C LEU A 445 -37.88 -7.68 0.54
N THR A 446 -37.29 -6.69 1.19
CA THR A 446 -36.38 -5.73 0.53
C THR A 446 -34.93 -5.99 0.92
N ILE A 447 -34.19 -6.68 0.04
CA ILE A 447 -32.72 -6.75 0.12
C ILE A 447 -32.15 -5.33 -0.07
N GLY A 448 -31.21 -4.93 0.79
CA GLY A 448 -30.55 -3.64 0.67
C GLY A 448 -29.86 -3.42 -0.68
N ALA A 449 -29.62 -2.16 -1.05
CA ALA A 449 -28.72 -1.81 -2.15
C ALA A 449 -27.26 -1.91 -1.69
N LEU A 450 -26.39 -2.42 -2.55
CA LEU A 450 -24.95 -2.28 -2.34
C LEU A 450 -24.57 -0.79 -2.36
N PRO A 451 -23.51 -0.37 -1.65
CA PRO A 451 -22.96 0.96 -1.81
C PRO A 451 -22.66 1.20 -3.29
N SER A 452 -23.03 2.35 -3.85
CA SER A 452 -22.70 2.70 -5.22
C SER A 452 -22.25 4.14 -5.29
N MET A 453 -21.18 4.37 -6.05
CA MET A 453 -20.73 5.71 -6.41
C MET A 453 -21.26 6.01 -7.80
N CYS A 454 -22.06 7.06 -7.88
CA CYS A 454 -22.54 7.63 -9.11
C CYS A 454 -21.99 9.04 -9.22
N TYR A 455 -20.96 9.25 -10.05
CA TYR A 455 -20.41 10.59 -10.27
C TYR A 455 -21.39 11.54 -11.00
N ARG A 456 -22.64 11.12 -11.30
CA ARG A 456 -23.74 11.99 -11.78
C ARG A 456 -24.20 12.98 -10.72
N LEU A 457 -24.02 12.66 -9.44
CA LEU A 457 -24.58 13.42 -8.32
C LEU A 457 -23.73 14.64 -7.93
N TYR A 458 -22.72 15.00 -8.72
CA TYR A 458 -22.04 16.27 -8.55
C TYR A 458 -22.80 17.36 -9.30
N ASP A 459 -23.20 18.42 -8.59
CA ASP A 459 -24.04 19.49 -9.11
C ASP A 459 -23.41 20.25 -10.29
N ASP A 460 -22.07 20.23 -10.38
CA ASP A 460 -21.34 20.90 -11.44
C ASP A 460 -21.03 19.98 -12.64
N ARG A 461 -21.97 19.96 -13.57
CA ARG A 461 -21.85 19.20 -14.82
C ARG A 461 -20.68 19.67 -15.70
N TYR A 462 -20.29 20.94 -15.61
CA TYR A 462 -19.23 21.49 -16.45
C TYR A 462 -17.85 21.08 -15.94
N LEU A 463 -17.64 21.05 -14.62
CA LEU A 463 -16.42 20.51 -14.04
C LEU A 463 -16.22 19.04 -14.41
N MET A 464 -17.29 18.24 -14.32
CA MET A 464 -17.23 16.83 -14.72
C MET A 464 -16.88 16.67 -16.21
N GLN A 465 -17.43 17.53 -17.07
CA GLN A 465 -17.08 17.55 -18.49
C GLN A 465 -15.60 17.89 -18.70
N CYS A 466 -15.05 18.87 -17.99
CA CYS A 466 -13.63 19.20 -18.03
C CYS A 466 -12.75 18.01 -17.60
N ILE A 467 -13.13 17.28 -16.54
CA ILE A 467 -12.40 16.07 -16.09
C ILE A 467 -12.41 14.99 -17.17
N ILE A 468 -13.57 14.74 -17.78
CA ILE A 468 -13.72 13.71 -18.82
C ILE A 468 -12.90 14.06 -20.05
N GLU A 469 -12.96 15.31 -20.53
CA GLU A 469 -12.21 15.76 -21.70
C GLU A 469 -10.70 15.70 -21.47
N GLU A 470 -10.25 16.07 -20.28
CA GLU A 470 -8.84 15.99 -19.91
C GLU A 470 -8.35 14.54 -19.85
N ALA A 471 -9.21 13.55 -19.57
CA ALA A 471 -8.86 12.12 -19.54
C ALA A 471 -8.14 11.64 -20.82
N GLY A 472 -8.35 12.31 -21.95
CA GLY A 472 -7.59 12.09 -23.18
C GLY A 472 -7.82 10.72 -23.81
N CYS A 473 -9.00 10.13 -23.61
CA CYS A 473 -9.36 8.84 -24.18
C CYS A 473 -10.20 8.99 -25.45
N ASP A 474 -9.95 8.11 -26.43
CA ASP A 474 -10.64 8.12 -27.73
C ASP A 474 -12.17 7.91 -27.62
N ASN A 475 -12.63 7.31 -26.52
CA ASN A 475 -14.05 7.05 -26.27
C ASN A 475 -14.54 7.68 -24.95
N LEU A 476 -14.61 9.01 -24.95
CA LEU A 476 -15.11 9.83 -23.83
C LEU A 476 -16.50 9.40 -23.34
N LYS A 477 -17.39 8.99 -24.27
CA LYS A 477 -18.74 8.52 -23.92
C LYS A 477 -18.69 7.24 -23.09
N ARG A 478 -17.89 6.25 -23.52
CA ARG A 478 -17.70 4.99 -22.80
C ARG A 478 -17.10 5.24 -21.41
N PHE A 479 -16.07 6.08 -21.32
CA PHE A 479 -15.44 6.41 -20.04
C PHE A 479 -16.39 7.15 -19.10
N ARG A 480 -17.17 8.10 -19.62
CA ARG A 480 -18.24 8.77 -18.88
C ARG A 480 -19.22 7.74 -18.32
N GLU A 481 -19.82 6.90 -19.17
CA GLU A 481 -20.79 5.88 -18.72
C GLU A 481 -20.20 4.91 -17.68
N TYR A 482 -18.91 4.59 -17.79
CA TYR A 482 -18.21 3.77 -16.82
C TYR A 482 -18.15 4.41 -15.43
N LEU A 483 -17.82 5.71 -15.39
CA LEU A 483 -17.82 6.52 -14.18
C LEU A 483 -19.25 6.70 -13.62
N LEU A 484 -20.27 6.80 -14.48
CA LEU A 484 -21.63 7.12 -14.05
C LEU A 484 -22.36 6.03 -13.24
N GLY A 485 -21.79 4.85 -13.03
CA GLY A 485 -22.43 3.83 -12.19
C GLY A 485 -21.52 2.66 -11.87
N ARG A 486 -20.95 2.65 -10.65
CA ARG A 486 -20.20 1.51 -10.09
C ARG A 486 -20.83 1.07 -8.78
N GLU A 487 -21.28 -0.16 -8.72
CA GLU A 487 -21.62 -0.82 -7.47
C GLU A 487 -20.34 -1.10 -6.67
N LEU A 488 -20.49 -1.29 -5.36
CA LEU A 488 -19.43 -1.45 -4.37
C LEU A 488 -18.47 -0.27 -4.21
N ASN A 489 -18.67 0.83 -4.96
CA ASN A 489 -17.74 1.96 -5.05
C ASN A 489 -16.37 1.56 -5.64
N ILE A 490 -16.30 0.51 -6.46
CA ILE A 490 -15.04 -0.01 -7.01
C ILE A 490 -14.98 0.28 -8.52
N GLY A 491 -13.91 0.96 -8.95
CA GLY A 491 -13.56 1.15 -10.35
C GLY A 491 -12.25 0.44 -10.67
N ILE A 492 -12.22 -0.29 -11.78
CA ILE A 492 -11.07 -1.06 -12.26
C ILE A 492 -10.77 -0.62 -13.69
N ILE A 493 -9.55 -0.12 -13.91
CA ILE A 493 -9.05 0.27 -15.22
C ILE A 493 -7.85 -0.63 -15.53
N ILE A 494 -7.97 -1.42 -16.60
CA ILE A 494 -6.91 -2.30 -17.10
C ILE A 494 -6.43 -1.79 -18.47
N GLY A 495 -5.17 -2.04 -18.79
CA GLY A 495 -4.61 -1.71 -20.09
C GLY A 495 -3.15 -2.16 -20.20
N ALA A 496 -2.69 -2.37 -21.43
CA ALA A 496 -1.30 -2.71 -21.70
C ALA A 496 -0.36 -1.57 -21.29
N GLN A 497 0.92 -1.89 -21.07
CA GLN A 497 1.92 -0.86 -20.77
C GLN A 497 1.93 0.22 -21.87
N GLY A 498 1.89 1.49 -21.46
CA GLY A 498 1.87 2.62 -22.40
C GLY A 498 0.49 3.00 -22.96
N SER A 499 -0.57 2.25 -22.68
CA SER A 499 -1.93 2.53 -23.18
C SER A 499 -2.63 3.75 -22.55
N GLY A 500 -1.95 4.50 -21.67
CA GLY A 500 -2.55 5.65 -20.98
C GLY A 500 -3.39 5.30 -19.74
N THR A 501 -3.23 4.10 -19.15
CA THR A 501 -3.95 3.70 -17.93
C THR A 501 -3.79 4.70 -16.78
N THR A 502 -2.59 5.24 -16.56
CA THR A 502 -2.35 6.26 -15.52
C THR A 502 -3.13 7.55 -15.78
N ASN A 503 -3.29 7.94 -17.05
CA ASN A 503 -4.04 9.13 -17.43
C ASN A 503 -5.53 8.97 -17.10
N LEU A 504 -6.11 7.83 -17.50
CA LEU A 504 -7.50 7.48 -17.19
C LEU A 504 -7.71 7.33 -15.67
N GLY A 505 -6.77 6.69 -14.98
CA GLY A 505 -6.77 6.52 -13.53
C GLY A 505 -6.73 7.86 -12.78
N ALA A 506 -5.89 8.79 -13.23
CA ALA A 506 -5.82 10.14 -12.67
C ALA A 506 -7.14 10.91 -12.88
N ALA A 507 -7.75 10.84 -14.07
CA ALA A 507 -9.05 11.44 -14.32
C ALA A 507 -10.16 10.84 -13.44
N ALA A 508 -10.18 9.51 -13.30
CA ALA A 508 -11.12 8.82 -12.40
C ALA A 508 -10.91 9.22 -10.93
N ALA A 509 -9.65 9.33 -10.48
CA ALA A 509 -9.33 9.80 -9.14
C ALA A 509 -9.74 11.26 -8.92
N LEU A 510 -9.62 12.13 -9.91
CA LEU A 510 -10.09 13.52 -9.83
C LEU A 510 -11.62 13.61 -9.80
N ALA A 511 -12.33 12.79 -10.59
CA ALA A 511 -13.78 12.65 -10.50
C ALA A 511 -14.21 12.16 -9.10
N MET A 512 -13.48 11.18 -8.55
CA MET A 512 -13.69 10.70 -7.20
C MET A 512 -13.43 11.79 -6.16
N GLN A 513 -12.35 12.57 -6.32
CA GLN A 513 -11.95 13.63 -5.37
C GLN A 513 -13.03 14.70 -5.26
N VAL A 514 -13.60 15.07 -6.40
CA VAL A 514 -14.72 16.02 -6.47
C VAL A 514 -15.95 15.51 -5.72
N GLN A 515 -16.21 14.21 -5.75
CA GLN A 515 -17.37 13.60 -5.10
C GLN A 515 -17.17 13.31 -3.60
N VAL A 516 -16.01 12.79 -3.20
CA VAL A 516 -15.78 12.26 -1.84
C VAL A 516 -14.79 13.08 -1.02
N GLY A 517 -14.18 14.12 -1.61
CA GLY A 517 -13.22 14.98 -0.94
C GLY A 517 -11.80 14.46 -1.02
N GLN A 518 -11.13 14.31 0.13
CA GLN A 518 -9.71 13.94 0.18
C GLN A 518 -9.50 12.48 -0.21
N ILE A 519 -8.50 12.22 -1.06
CA ILE A 519 -8.17 10.87 -1.55
C ILE A 519 -6.72 10.54 -1.21
N LEU A 520 -6.52 9.31 -0.75
CA LEU A 520 -5.21 8.69 -0.62
C LEU A 520 -4.87 7.95 -1.92
N CYS A 521 -3.78 8.33 -2.57
CA CYS A 521 -3.24 7.64 -3.74
C CYS A 521 -2.00 6.82 -3.35
N SER A 522 -1.82 5.66 -3.98
CA SER A 522 -0.70 4.76 -3.69
C SER A 522 -0.24 4.03 -4.95
N GLY A 523 0.97 3.45 -4.90
CA GLY A 523 1.56 2.63 -5.94
C GLY A 523 2.60 1.67 -5.37
N PRO A 524 2.96 0.61 -6.10
CA PRO A 524 3.86 -0.43 -5.60
C PRO A 524 5.34 0.01 -5.51
N SER A 525 5.70 1.15 -6.12
CA SER A 525 7.06 1.69 -6.10
C SER A 525 7.04 3.21 -6.05
N HIS A 526 8.14 3.80 -5.58
CA HIS A 526 8.32 5.25 -5.63
C HIS A 526 8.12 5.78 -7.05
N LYS A 527 8.74 5.17 -8.07
CA LYS A 527 8.57 5.56 -9.48
C LYS A 527 7.10 5.57 -9.93
N ALA A 528 6.29 4.59 -9.52
CA ALA A 528 4.87 4.57 -9.86
C ALA A 528 4.11 5.73 -9.19
N ILE A 529 4.45 6.05 -7.94
CA ILE A 529 3.88 7.19 -7.21
C ILE A 529 4.30 8.52 -7.86
N ASP A 530 5.55 8.66 -8.32
CA ASP A 530 6.02 9.85 -9.05
C ASP A 530 5.12 10.14 -10.26
N ILE A 531 4.94 9.11 -11.09
CA ILE A 531 4.19 9.21 -12.34
C ILE A 531 2.74 9.55 -12.04
N LEU A 532 2.12 8.91 -11.03
CA LEU A 532 0.74 9.19 -10.66
C LEU A 532 0.58 10.61 -10.08
N ALA A 533 1.47 11.06 -9.21
CA ALA A 533 1.41 12.38 -8.58
C ALA A 533 1.59 13.51 -9.60
N ASP A 534 2.61 13.40 -10.47
CA ASP A 534 2.85 14.35 -11.57
C ASP A 534 1.66 14.38 -12.55
N CYS A 535 1.11 13.22 -12.89
CA CYS A 535 -0.06 13.12 -13.75
C CYS A 535 -1.30 13.80 -13.12
N LEU A 536 -1.54 13.57 -11.82
CA LEU A 536 -2.63 14.21 -11.07
C LEU A 536 -2.47 15.72 -11.01
N ASP A 537 -1.28 16.23 -10.69
CA ASP A 537 -1.01 17.67 -10.57
C ASP A 537 -1.22 18.39 -11.91
N LYS A 538 -0.59 17.90 -12.98
CA LYS A 538 -0.72 18.48 -14.33
C LYS A 538 -2.18 18.50 -14.80
N ARG A 539 -2.91 17.40 -14.62
CA ARG A 539 -4.32 17.29 -15.02
C ARG A 539 -5.22 18.15 -14.16
N ALA A 540 -5.02 18.17 -12.85
CA ALA A 540 -5.78 19.03 -11.95
C ALA A 540 -5.62 20.51 -12.33
N GLN A 541 -4.40 20.94 -12.67
CA GLN A 541 -4.14 22.30 -13.15
C GLN A 541 -4.81 22.56 -14.50
N ALA A 542 -4.73 21.62 -15.46
CA ALA A 542 -5.38 21.76 -16.77
C ALA A 542 -6.91 21.87 -16.65
N ILE A 543 -7.53 21.01 -15.83
CA ILE A 543 -8.97 21.04 -15.53
C ILE A 543 -9.36 22.39 -14.92
N ALA A 544 -8.62 22.86 -13.92
CA ALA A 544 -8.91 24.13 -13.28
C ALA A 544 -8.75 25.31 -14.25
N ARG A 545 -7.69 25.34 -15.08
CA ARG A 545 -7.50 26.36 -16.11
C ARG A 545 -8.66 26.37 -17.11
N ARG A 546 -9.06 25.19 -17.61
CA ARG A 546 -10.20 25.03 -18.53
C ARG A 546 -11.49 25.52 -17.88
N TYR A 547 -11.78 25.04 -16.68
CA TYR A 547 -12.98 25.41 -15.94
C TYR A 547 -13.05 26.92 -15.66
N ASN A 548 -11.92 27.51 -15.28
CA ASN A 548 -11.85 28.93 -14.95
C ASN A 548 -11.88 29.86 -16.17
N THR A 549 -11.86 29.34 -17.41
CA THR A 549 -12.02 30.17 -18.62
C THR A 549 -13.41 30.79 -18.75
N VAL A 550 -14.43 30.16 -18.14
CA VAL A 550 -15.82 30.63 -18.18
C VAL A 550 -16.23 31.33 -16.88
N MET A 551 -15.28 31.58 -15.97
CA MET A 551 -15.50 32.19 -14.66
C MET A 551 -14.70 33.49 -14.55
N ASP A 552 -15.32 34.54 -14.01
CA ASP A 552 -14.65 35.82 -13.81
C ASP A 552 -13.52 35.73 -12.78
N LEU A 553 -12.57 36.66 -12.85
CA LEU A 553 -11.52 36.81 -11.84
C LEU A 553 -12.15 37.23 -10.51
N GLY A 554 -12.05 36.38 -9.48
CA GLY A 554 -12.60 36.63 -8.14
C GLY A 554 -13.96 35.98 -7.84
N ASP A 555 -14.53 35.18 -8.75
CA ASP A 555 -15.73 34.39 -8.44
C ASP A 555 -15.42 33.33 -7.36
N ASP A 556 -16.25 33.27 -6.31
CA ASP A 556 -16.11 32.32 -5.20
C ASP A 556 -16.21 30.85 -5.65
N ASN A 557 -16.84 30.60 -6.80
CA ASN A 557 -16.98 29.28 -7.43
C ASN A 557 -15.82 28.93 -8.37
N ARG A 558 -14.78 29.77 -8.48
CA ARG A 558 -13.58 29.42 -9.24
C ARG A 558 -12.99 28.12 -8.73
N CYS A 559 -12.51 27.34 -9.67
CA CYS A 559 -11.97 26.02 -9.43
C CYS A 559 -10.49 26.13 -9.07
N TYR A 560 -10.16 25.82 -7.82
CA TYR A 560 -8.77 25.86 -7.36
C TYR A 560 -7.92 24.73 -7.96
N TYR A 561 -6.62 24.99 -8.07
CA TYR A 561 -5.62 23.94 -8.36
C TYR A 561 -5.66 22.94 -7.20
N ARG A 562 -5.96 21.66 -7.52
CA ARG A 562 -5.97 20.63 -6.48
C ARG A 562 -4.55 20.42 -6.00
N MET A 563 -4.38 20.50 -4.69
CA MET A 563 -3.09 20.26 -4.04
C MET A 563 -2.81 18.75 -4.02
N VAL A 564 -1.74 18.34 -4.71
CA VAL A 564 -1.20 16.98 -4.65
C VAL A 564 0.01 16.98 -3.72
N VAL A 565 0.00 16.12 -2.70
CA VAL A 565 1.11 16.00 -1.75
C VAL A 565 1.71 14.61 -1.86
N ARG A 566 3.01 14.57 -2.10
CA ARG A 566 3.80 13.35 -2.06
C ARG A 566 4.47 13.23 -0.70
N MET A 567 4.11 12.19 0.04
CA MET A 567 4.62 11.95 1.38
C MET A 567 5.91 11.13 1.36
N TYR A 568 6.92 11.60 2.09
CA TYR A 568 8.17 10.88 2.36
C TYR A 568 8.39 10.69 3.86
N SER A 569 9.51 10.04 4.22
CA SER A 569 9.92 9.98 5.62
C SER A 569 10.11 11.40 6.16
N ALA A 570 9.58 11.67 7.36
CA ALA A 570 9.70 12.99 7.99
C ALA A 570 11.16 13.44 8.10
N HIS A 571 12.06 12.48 8.30
CA HIS A 571 13.50 12.70 8.37
C HIS A 571 14.10 13.21 7.05
N ASP A 572 13.71 12.61 5.91
CA ASP A 572 14.17 13.07 4.61
C ASP A 572 13.61 14.46 4.28
N GLU A 573 12.35 14.74 4.62
CA GLU A 573 11.71 16.04 4.39
C GLU A 573 12.39 17.17 5.19
N VAL A 574 12.66 16.95 6.48
CA VAL A 574 13.32 17.94 7.34
C VAL A 574 14.75 18.20 6.86
N ARG A 575 15.49 17.14 6.50
CA ARG A 575 16.84 17.31 5.93
C ARG A 575 16.83 18.03 4.60
N ALA A 576 15.83 17.76 3.75
CA ALA A 576 15.70 18.43 2.46
C ALA A 576 15.46 19.94 2.64
N VAL A 577 14.58 20.34 3.57
CA VAL A 577 14.37 21.76 3.89
C VAL A 577 15.66 22.39 4.40
N ALA A 578 16.31 21.78 5.39
CA ALA A 578 17.55 22.31 5.96
C ALA A 578 18.69 22.43 4.92
N HIS A 579 18.74 21.52 3.94
CA HIS A 579 19.71 21.57 2.85
C HIS A 579 19.37 22.64 1.82
N LEU A 580 18.13 22.69 1.34
CA LEU A 580 17.69 23.62 0.29
C LEU A 580 17.66 25.07 0.75
N VAL A 581 17.49 25.33 2.04
CA VAL A 581 17.65 26.68 2.61
C VAL A 581 19.11 27.14 2.54
N LYS A 582 20.08 26.23 2.66
CA LYS A 582 21.53 26.54 2.58
C LYS A 582 22.03 26.56 1.14
N ASN A 583 21.56 25.61 0.32
CA ASN A 583 21.98 25.39 -1.05
C ASN A 583 20.74 25.27 -1.94
N SER A 584 20.20 26.41 -2.35
CA SER A 584 18.94 26.49 -3.09
C SER A 584 18.96 25.86 -4.48
N GLU A 585 20.14 25.55 -5.03
CA GLU A 585 20.30 24.97 -6.37
C GLU A 585 20.46 23.44 -6.36
N ASP A 586 20.77 22.83 -5.21
CA ASP A 586 21.00 21.39 -5.09
C ASP A 586 19.69 20.62 -4.82
N LEU A 587 18.85 20.55 -5.86
CA LEU A 587 17.53 19.91 -5.80
C LEU A 587 17.57 18.39 -5.65
N GLU A 588 18.72 17.77 -5.92
CA GLU A 588 18.94 16.32 -5.91
C GLU A 588 19.94 15.92 -4.80
N TRP A 589 19.99 16.67 -3.70
CA TRP A 589 20.93 16.46 -2.59
C TRP A 589 20.95 15.02 -2.04
N ASN A 590 19.84 14.30 -2.15
CA ASN A 590 19.70 12.92 -1.72
C ASN A 590 20.59 11.95 -2.51
N THR A 591 21.07 12.35 -3.69
CA THR A 591 22.01 11.59 -4.52
C THR A 591 23.46 11.69 -4.04
N HIS A 592 23.78 12.70 -3.22
CA HIS A 592 25.14 12.99 -2.71
C HIS A 592 25.43 12.37 -1.33
N ARG A 593 24.71 11.31 -0.95
CA ARG A 593 24.91 10.65 0.35
C ARG A 593 26.12 9.71 0.34
N GLY A 594 26.79 9.56 1.49
CA GLY A 594 27.94 8.67 1.63
C GLY A 594 27.61 7.20 1.33
N GLU A 595 28.62 6.43 0.92
CA GLU A 595 28.50 5.06 0.36
C GLU A 595 27.77 4.04 1.24
N PHE A 596 27.75 4.22 2.57
CA PHE A 596 27.09 3.35 3.54
C PHE A 596 25.78 3.92 4.10
N VAL A 597 25.27 4.99 3.49
CA VAL A 597 23.97 5.56 3.87
C VAL A 597 22.90 4.95 2.97
N LYS A 598 21.79 4.51 3.58
CA LYS A 598 20.64 4.01 2.84
C LYS A 598 20.18 5.04 1.80
N GLU A 599 20.03 4.58 0.56
CA GLU A 599 19.51 5.41 -0.53
C GLU A 599 18.17 6.05 -0.13
N SER A 600 18.01 7.32 -0.47
CA SER A 600 16.77 8.04 -0.28
C SER A 600 16.08 8.24 -1.62
N HIS A 601 14.85 7.75 -1.73
CA HIS A 601 13.99 7.94 -2.91
C HIS A 601 13.25 9.29 -2.89
N TRP A 602 13.65 10.19 -1.96
CA TRP A 602 13.13 11.56 -1.88
C TRP A 602 13.35 12.30 -3.21
N LYS A 603 12.41 13.17 -3.55
CA LYS A 603 12.44 14.07 -4.70
C LYS A 603 11.69 15.32 -4.31
N MET A 604 12.16 16.44 -4.85
CA MET A 604 11.58 17.73 -4.51
C MET A 604 10.13 17.86 -4.95
N HIS A 605 9.80 17.50 -6.19
CA HIS A 605 8.48 17.78 -6.77
C HIS A 605 7.31 17.25 -5.92
N LEU A 606 6.42 18.15 -5.51
CA LEU A 606 5.20 17.90 -4.70
C LEU A 606 5.44 17.33 -3.30
N SER A 607 6.69 17.26 -2.82
CA SER A 607 7.05 16.89 -1.45
C SER A 607 6.53 17.90 -0.42
N LEU A 608 6.58 17.55 0.87
CA LEU A 608 6.30 18.53 1.93
C LEU A 608 7.30 19.69 1.91
N ALA A 609 8.58 19.41 1.65
CA ALA A 609 9.60 20.45 1.50
C ALA A 609 9.28 21.42 0.33
N TYR A 610 8.77 20.91 -0.79
CA TYR A 610 8.34 21.75 -1.92
C TYR A 610 7.22 22.70 -1.53
N TRP A 611 6.16 22.19 -0.88
CA TRP A 611 5.04 23.03 -0.46
C TRP A 611 5.45 24.04 0.62
N PHE A 612 6.38 23.66 1.52
CA PHE A 612 6.98 24.56 2.49
C PHE A 612 7.71 25.72 1.79
N LEU A 613 8.59 25.43 0.82
CA LEU A 613 9.31 26.44 0.05
C LEU A 613 8.39 27.37 -0.73
N ALA A 614 7.28 26.83 -1.28
CA ALA A 614 6.30 27.62 -2.04
C ALA A 614 5.59 28.64 -1.14
N VAL A 615 5.21 28.21 0.07
CA VAL A 615 4.62 29.09 1.08
C VAL A 615 5.61 30.13 1.57
N MET A 616 6.89 29.78 1.72
CA MET A 616 7.98 30.71 2.10
C MET A 616 8.41 31.67 0.99
N ARG A 617 7.78 31.61 -0.20
CA ARG A 617 8.15 32.40 -1.40
C ARG A 617 9.60 32.20 -1.85
N SER A 618 10.12 30.99 -1.64
CA SER A 618 11.45 30.66 -2.15
C SER A 618 11.44 30.63 -3.67
N ASN A 619 12.44 31.25 -4.29
CA ASN A 619 12.65 31.22 -5.75
C ASN A 619 13.02 29.82 -6.27
N THR A 620 13.32 28.87 -5.37
CA THR A 620 13.62 27.48 -5.72
C THR A 620 12.42 26.71 -6.26
N VAL A 621 11.19 27.20 -6.00
CA VAL A 621 9.95 26.60 -6.50
C VAL A 621 9.07 27.66 -7.17
N PRO A 622 8.17 27.27 -8.09
CA PRO A 622 7.20 28.20 -8.63
C PRO A 622 6.36 28.86 -7.52
N PRO A 623 6.04 30.16 -7.65
CA PRO A 623 5.20 30.85 -6.68
C PRO A 623 3.78 30.28 -6.69
N LEU A 624 3.06 30.45 -5.57
CA LEU A 624 1.64 30.11 -5.50
C LEU A 624 0.84 30.94 -6.53
N HIS A 625 -0.07 30.28 -7.23
CA HIS A 625 -0.97 30.90 -8.21
C HIS A 625 -2.18 31.50 -7.50
N ALA A 626 -2.88 32.46 -8.11
CA ALA A 626 -4.12 33.03 -7.55
C ALA A 626 -5.20 31.96 -7.34
N ASP A 627 -5.25 30.96 -8.23
CA ASP A 627 -6.15 29.80 -8.11
C ASP A 627 -5.56 28.67 -7.22
N SER A 628 -4.44 28.88 -6.51
CA SER A 628 -3.95 27.91 -5.52
C SER A 628 -4.93 27.77 -4.35
N LYS A 629 -4.87 26.62 -3.65
CA LYS A 629 -5.80 26.32 -2.56
C LYS A 629 -5.82 27.44 -1.51
N PRO A 630 -6.99 27.97 -1.08
CA PRO A 630 -7.07 29.11 -0.17
C PRO A 630 -6.35 28.89 1.16
N GLY A 631 -6.30 27.65 1.65
CA GLY A 631 -5.55 27.31 2.86
C GLY A 631 -4.04 27.56 2.73
N LEU A 632 -3.45 27.36 1.54
CA LEU A 632 -2.04 27.67 1.28
C LEU A 632 -1.81 29.17 1.18
N LEU A 633 -2.70 29.90 0.49
CA LEU A 633 -2.64 31.35 0.40
C LEU A 633 -2.82 32.00 1.77
N LYS A 634 -3.73 31.49 2.59
CA LYS A 634 -3.90 31.91 3.97
C LYS A 634 -2.68 31.59 4.82
N LEU A 635 -2.13 30.38 4.72
CA LEU A 635 -0.92 30.01 5.44
C LEU A 635 0.27 30.89 5.05
N GLN A 636 0.43 31.18 3.75
CA GLN A 636 1.42 32.13 3.24
C GLN A 636 1.16 33.52 3.79
N ALA A 637 -0.08 34.03 3.77
CA ALA A 637 -0.44 35.32 4.34
C ALA A 637 -0.25 35.39 5.87
N ASP A 638 -0.52 34.31 6.60
CA ASP A 638 -0.31 34.20 8.04
C ASP A 638 1.19 34.16 8.37
N ILE A 639 1.98 33.48 7.54
CA ILE A 639 3.45 33.55 7.58
C ILE A 639 3.92 34.95 7.19
N ASP A 640 3.34 35.63 6.21
CA ASP A 640 3.65 37.02 5.86
C ASP A 640 3.37 37.98 7.02
N LYS A 641 2.38 37.67 7.87
CA LYS A 641 2.07 38.41 9.10
C LYS A 641 2.97 38.04 10.28
N ARG A 642 3.87 37.06 10.15
CA ARG A 642 4.79 36.63 11.22
C ARG A 642 6.07 37.49 11.21
N PRO A 643 6.21 38.44 12.15
CA PRO A 643 7.34 39.37 12.19
C PRO A 643 8.66 38.68 12.57
N ASP A 644 8.61 37.52 13.22
CA ASP A 644 9.77 36.71 13.60
C ASP A 644 10.43 36.00 12.40
N LEU A 645 9.73 35.89 11.28
CA LEU A 645 10.23 35.30 10.03
C LEU A 645 10.53 36.36 8.96
N LEU A 646 10.35 37.65 9.27
CA LEU A 646 10.66 38.78 8.38
C LEU A 646 12.19 38.95 8.11
N PRO A 647 13.10 38.77 9.10
CA PRO A 647 14.54 38.98 8.91
C PRO A 647 15.21 37.99 7.93
N LEU A 648 14.75 36.73 7.91
CA LEU A 648 15.16 35.70 6.95
C LEU A 648 14.70 36.00 5.52
N ARG A 649 13.74 36.92 5.36
CA ARG A 649 13.14 37.27 4.07
C ARG A 649 13.72 38.56 3.45
N GLN A 650 14.57 39.34 4.14
CA GLN A 650 14.85 40.74 3.71
C GLN A 650 16.24 41.41 3.90
N ALA A 651 17.28 40.88 4.59
CA ALA A 651 18.44 41.76 4.89
C ALA A 651 19.67 41.60 3.97
N ASP A 652 20.31 42.75 3.68
CA ASP A 652 21.60 42.87 2.96
C ASP A 652 22.83 42.82 3.90
N PHE A 653 22.68 43.22 5.17
CA PHE A 653 23.69 43.11 6.24
C PHE A 653 23.03 42.69 7.58
N LEU A 654 23.69 41.83 8.35
CA LEU A 654 23.28 41.41 9.70
C LEU A 654 24.42 41.61 10.67
N CYS A 655 24.13 42.32 11.77
CA CYS A 655 25.10 42.66 12.81
C CYS A 655 24.77 41.89 14.09
N VAL A 656 25.76 41.18 14.64
CA VAL A 656 25.57 40.20 15.72
C VAL A 656 26.74 40.26 16.70
N HIS A 657 26.52 39.98 17.99
CA HIS A 657 27.61 39.86 18.97
C HIS A 657 28.25 38.46 18.86
N PRO A 658 29.58 38.28 19.07
CA PRO A 658 30.23 36.97 18.98
C PRO A 658 29.60 35.90 19.87
N SER A 659 29.16 36.25 21.09
CA SER A 659 28.46 35.31 21.98
C SER A 659 27.05 34.95 21.53
N ASP A 660 26.45 35.79 20.69
CA ASP A 660 25.12 35.58 20.12
C ASP A 660 25.18 34.84 18.77
N VAL A 661 26.39 34.52 18.29
CA VAL A 661 26.62 33.69 17.10
C VAL A 661 26.04 32.29 17.27
N GLU A 662 25.80 31.84 18.50
CA GLU A 662 25.12 30.57 18.82
C GLU A 662 23.60 30.70 18.89
N ASN A 663 23.03 31.92 18.78
CA ASN A 663 21.59 32.08 18.60
C ASN A 663 21.19 31.53 17.22
N PRO A 664 20.32 30.50 17.15
CA PRO A 664 20.03 29.78 15.91
C PRO A 664 19.63 30.67 14.74
N TYR A 665 18.86 31.74 15.00
CA TYR A 665 18.35 32.64 13.95
C TYR A 665 19.43 33.58 13.37
N ILE A 666 20.46 33.85 14.16
CA ILE A 666 21.60 34.72 13.84
C ILE A 666 22.68 33.95 13.09
N THR A 667 22.99 32.71 13.51
CA THR A 667 23.86 31.82 12.74
C THR A 667 23.27 31.57 11.36
N GLU A 668 21.96 31.28 11.34
CA GLU A 668 21.19 30.99 10.15
C GLU A 668 21.36 32.13 9.16
N TRP A 669 21.03 33.37 9.54
CA TRP A 669 21.20 34.51 8.65
C TRP A 669 22.66 34.74 8.21
N LYS A 670 23.64 34.73 9.13
CA LYS A 670 25.07 34.99 8.85
C LYS A 670 25.62 34.04 7.79
N ASN A 671 25.33 32.74 7.92
CA ASN A 671 25.79 31.74 6.96
C ASN A 671 24.98 31.81 5.65
N THR A 672 23.70 32.16 5.71
CA THR A 672 22.82 32.10 4.53
C THR A 672 22.88 33.34 3.65
N LEU A 673 23.19 34.52 4.19
CA LEU A 673 23.07 35.79 3.45
C LEU A 673 24.36 36.63 3.42
N ALA A 674 25.29 36.47 4.38
CA ALA A 674 26.50 37.28 4.40
C ALA A 674 27.52 36.84 3.32
N ARG A 675 27.98 37.80 2.50
CA ARG A 675 29.02 37.58 1.46
C ARG A 675 30.38 38.19 1.78
N GLY A 676 30.48 38.84 2.94
CA GLY A 676 31.69 39.40 3.49
C GLY A 676 31.52 39.60 4.98
N LEU A 677 32.64 39.73 5.69
CA LEU A 677 32.63 40.02 7.12
C LEU A 677 33.40 41.30 7.40
N ALA A 678 32.78 42.24 8.09
CA ALA A 678 33.46 43.40 8.64
C ALA A 678 33.52 43.26 10.17
N VAL A 679 34.73 43.28 10.73
CA VAL A 679 34.94 43.21 12.18
C VAL A 679 35.61 44.48 12.65
N ASN A 680 34.89 45.24 13.48
CA ASN A 680 35.38 46.44 14.15
C ASN A 680 36.05 46.07 15.49
N GLU A 681 37.07 46.83 15.89
CA GLU A 681 37.82 46.63 17.15
C GLU A 681 38.42 45.21 17.29
N ALA A 682 38.88 44.63 16.18
CA ALA A 682 39.47 43.29 16.16
C ALA A 682 40.68 43.10 17.10
N GLY A 683 41.31 44.19 17.55
CA GLY A 683 42.41 44.21 18.53
C GLY A 683 41.99 43.96 19.99
N SER A 684 40.69 43.91 20.30
CA SER A 684 40.17 43.61 21.65
C SER A 684 39.40 42.29 21.71
N MET A 685 39.40 41.51 20.62
CA MET A 685 38.66 40.25 20.47
C MET A 685 39.61 39.04 20.57
N GLY A 686 39.18 37.98 21.25
CA GLY A 686 39.93 36.72 21.30
C GLY A 686 39.98 36.02 19.94
N ARG A 687 41.06 35.28 19.64
CA ARG A 687 41.19 34.52 18.38
C ARG A 687 40.03 33.54 18.17
N ALA A 688 39.54 32.89 19.23
CA ALA A 688 38.44 31.93 19.15
C ALA A 688 37.10 32.58 18.74
N ASP A 689 36.72 33.71 19.35
CA ASP A 689 35.49 34.43 19.01
C ASP A 689 35.56 35.03 17.60
N PHE A 690 36.74 35.55 17.23
CA PHE A 690 36.98 36.04 15.88
C PHE A 690 36.91 34.91 14.84
N TYR A 691 37.49 33.73 15.11
CA TYR A 691 37.38 32.57 14.22
C TYR A 691 35.94 32.04 14.16
N GLY A 692 35.18 32.13 15.26
CA GLY A 692 33.74 31.84 15.27
C GLY A 692 32.92 32.79 14.38
N LEU A 693 33.32 34.07 14.30
CA LEU A 693 32.70 35.06 13.41
C LEU A 693 33.21 34.98 11.96
N TRP A 694 34.51 34.94 11.72
CA TRP A 694 35.12 34.90 10.38
C TRP A 694 34.94 33.57 9.67
N GLY A 695 34.85 32.50 10.46
CA GLY A 695 34.90 31.15 9.95
C GLY A 695 36.27 30.83 9.37
N ASN A 696 36.32 29.81 8.54
CA ASN A 696 37.56 29.26 7.98
C ASN A 696 37.56 29.30 6.45
N THR A 697 36.59 29.97 5.83
CA THR A 697 36.41 30.04 4.38
C THR A 697 37.10 31.25 3.74
N LEU A 698 37.85 32.03 4.53
CA LEU A 698 38.48 33.26 4.09
C LEU A 698 37.49 34.22 3.39
N LEU A 699 36.29 34.36 3.97
CA LEU A 699 35.31 35.35 3.50
C LEU A 699 36.02 36.70 3.32
N PRO A 700 35.77 37.44 2.22
CA PRO A 700 36.29 38.79 2.07
C PRO A 700 36.04 39.55 3.36
N CYS A 701 37.13 39.87 4.04
CA CYS A 701 37.07 40.30 5.42
C CYS A 701 37.88 41.55 5.63
N PHE A 702 37.24 42.54 6.22
CA PHE A 702 37.87 43.77 6.67
C PHE A 702 37.97 43.73 8.18
N LEU A 703 39.22 43.71 8.66
CA LEU A 703 39.59 43.87 10.06
C LEU A 703 40.13 45.27 10.26
N PHE A 704 39.62 46.00 11.24
CA PHE A 704 40.10 47.33 11.58
C PHE A 704 40.13 47.52 13.10
N GLY A 705 41.25 48.06 13.62
CA GLY A 705 41.52 48.23 15.05
C GLY A 705 43.02 48.41 15.36
N ASP A 706 43.35 48.52 16.66
CA ASP A 706 44.70 48.75 17.18
C ASP A 706 45.39 47.43 17.63
N PRO A 707 46.59 47.08 17.13
CA PRO A 707 47.29 45.84 17.47
C PRO A 707 48.04 45.84 18.81
N GLU A 708 48.15 46.95 19.56
CA GLU A 708 48.90 47.00 20.83
C GLU A 708 48.07 46.77 22.11
N LYS A 709 46.77 46.45 21.97
CA LYS A 709 45.90 46.09 23.10
C LYS A 709 46.15 44.64 23.58
N THR A 710 45.72 44.29 24.80
CA THR A 710 45.92 42.95 25.43
C THR A 710 44.60 42.29 25.85
N THR A 711 44.49 40.96 25.72
CA THR A 711 43.37 40.12 26.21
C THR A 711 43.52 39.74 27.69
N VAL A 712 42.41 39.38 28.35
CA VAL A 712 42.40 38.92 29.75
C VAL A 712 42.41 37.38 29.80
N VAL A 713 43.52 36.77 30.26
CA VAL A 713 43.64 35.32 30.55
C VAL A 713 43.74 35.13 32.07
N LEU A 714 42.79 34.42 32.68
CA LEU A 714 42.58 34.42 34.14
C LEU A 714 43.40 33.40 34.94
N THR A 715 43.97 32.37 34.29
CA THR A 715 44.79 31.34 34.96
C THR A 715 46.01 31.02 34.12
N THR A 716 47.17 31.51 34.53
CA THR A 716 48.44 31.44 33.76
C THR A 716 49.52 30.60 34.44
N ASN A 717 49.60 30.63 35.77
CA ASN A 717 50.70 29.99 36.53
C ASN A 717 50.22 29.09 37.67
N GLU A 718 48.90 28.94 37.90
CA GLU A 718 48.43 28.11 39.01
C GLU A 718 48.70 26.63 38.75
N THR A 719 49.04 25.88 39.81
CA THR A 719 49.37 24.45 39.77
C THR A 719 48.57 23.65 40.81
N ASN A 720 48.30 22.37 40.55
CA ASN A 720 47.66 21.47 41.52
C ASN A 720 48.66 20.98 42.59
N ALA A 721 48.17 20.24 43.60
CA ALA A 721 48.98 19.80 44.75
C ALA A 721 50.18 18.90 44.39
N ASP A 722 50.18 18.30 43.19
CA ASP A 722 51.29 17.47 42.67
C ASP A 722 52.25 18.27 41.76
N GLY A 723 52.10 19.60 41.68
CA GLY A 723 52.99 20.50 40.93
C GLY A 723 52.69 20.63 39.43
N ASN A 724 51.51 20.22 38.96
CA ASN A 724 51.14 20.34 37.55
C ASN A 724 50.32 21.61 37.27
N LEU A 725 50.69 22.35 36.23
CA LEU A 725 50.01 23.58 35.79
C LEU A 725 48.54 23.32 35.42
N TYR A 726 47.63 24.12 35.97
CA TYR A 726 46.21 24.08 35.65
C TYR A 726 45.90 24.53 34.22
N ASN A 727 46.71 25.42 33.64
CA ASN A 727 46.59 25.83 32.23
C ASN A 727 47.96 25.93 31.55
N ARG A 728 48.37 24.85 30.88
CA ARG A 728 49.67 24.73 30.19
C ARG A 728 49.78 25.54 28.89
N PHE A 729 48.72 26.21 28.43
CA PHE A 729 48.69 26.93 27.14
C PHE A 729 48.37 28.43 27.27
N ALA A 730 48.45 28.99 28.47
CA ALA A 730 47.97 30.34 28.77
C ALA A 730 48.70 31.46 27.97
N ALA A 731 49.96 31.25 27.59
CA ALA A 731 50.73 32.19 26.77
C ALA A 731 50.26 32.24 25.30
N ASP A 732 49.82 31.12 24.73
CA ASP A 732 49.27 31.08 23.37
C ASP A 732 47.84 31.65 23.33
N GLY A 733 47.07 31.51 24.43
CA GLY A 733 45.75 32.13 24.59
C GLY A 733 45.74 33.68 24.57
N ALA A 734 46.90 34.33 24.79
CA ALA A 734 47.04 35.80 24.83
C ALA A 734 47.28 36.46 23.46
N VAL A 735 47.46 35.67 22.38
CA VAL A 735 47.72 36.19 21.04
C VAL A 735 46.42 36.61 20.35
N LEU A 736 46.38 37.83 19.79
CA LEU A 736 45.23 38.44 19.11
C LEU A 736 45.20 38.15 17.59
N PRO A 737 44.00 38.08 16.96
CA PRO A 737 43.88 37.75 15.54
C PRO A 737 44.46 38.79 14.57
N LEU A 738 44.29 40.09 14.86
CA LEU A 738 44.86 41.17 14.03
C LEU A 738 46.40 41.12 14.01
N LYS A 739 47.03 40.96 15.19
CA LYS A 739 48.49 40.87 15.35
C LYS A 739 49.07 39.60 14.71
N TYR A 740 48.35 38.48 14.80
CA TYR A 740 48.75 37.21 14.20
C TYR A 740 48.79 37.27 12.66
N LEU A 741 47.74 37.78 12.00
CA LEU A 741 47.70 37.85 10.53
C LEU A 741 48.75 38.82 9.95
N MET A 742 48.98 39.97 10.62
CA MET A 742 50.06 40.89 10.24
C MET A 742 51.44 40.19 10.27
N ALA A 743 51.69 39.36 11.28
CA ALA A 743 52.96 38.65 11.42
C ALA A 743 53.19 37.56 10.36
N THR A 744 52.13 37.06 9.70
CA THR A 744 52.23 36.05 8.61
C THR A 744 52.60 36.63 7.24
N GLY A 745 52.82 37.94 7.13
CA GLY A 745 53.36 38.57 5.91
C GLY A 745 52.32 39.11 4.92
N ILE A 746 51.04 39.21 5.33
CA ILE A 746 49.98 39.84 4.52
C ILE A 746 50.16 41.38 4.54
N PRO A 747 50.13 42.08 3.40
CA PRO A 747 50.34 43.52 3.35
C PRO A 747 49.23 44.32 4.06
N VAL A 748 49.62 45.29 4.89
CA VAL A 748 48.72 46.13 5.71
C VAL A 748 48.76 47.56 5.20
N TYR A 749 47.59 48.12 4.90
CA TYR A 749 47.46 49.54 4.60
C TYR A 749 47.48 50.35 5.90
N ARG A 750 48.43 51.28 6.04
CA ARG A 750 48.54 52.20 7.19
C ARG A 750 48.02 53.57 6.77
N LEU A 751 47.17 54.14 7.61
CA LEU A 751 46.73 55.53 7.51
C LEU A 751 47.78 56.47 8.12
#